data_AF-A0A421JAB5-F1
#
_entry.id   AF-A0A421JAB5-F1
#
_cell.length_a   1.000
_cell.length_b   1.000
_cell.length_c   1.000
_cell.angle_alpha   90.00
_cell.angle_beta   90.00
_cell.angle_gamma   90.00
#
_symmetry.space_group_name_H-M   'P 1'
#
loop_
_entity.id
_entity.type
_entity.pdbx_description
1 polymer ?
#
loop_
_entity_poly.entity_id
_entity_poly.type
_entity_poly.pdbx_seq_one_letter_code
_entity_poly.pdbx_strand_id
1 'polypeptide(L)'
;MTSRYRVEYALKTHRRDEFIEWIKALLAVPFVLHSDVENYGEFITGDDDHDIARELEQDRKIALECRKRYSEIFQDVERLIDHTIAVDQLNLPHRSESRLRKLVPSLGKFFTPLPLVEAFHIEDDRRRISQRRLVSPSFNDVRMILNSAQVLALTKLYQKEESRLKLVTFDGDVTLYEDGQSLVQDAPVVSRLVKLLSLGLFVGVVTAAGYPGESGAQHYYSRLAGLIDRITSDESLTMDQRENLLVMGGESNYLFRYSNEKKNLSLVPSEQWLLPNMIKWDINKIEHIMASTEHHMKHLRLKFNLQDKTTIIRKERSVGIIPNPGEKILREHLEELVISCSDRVAEVLSTLYNEPRRRSVVGSQANTTTASVGYSENEIKVCAFNGGSDVWVDIGDKSLGVESLQVYLCKDVKHHKICPIQKSESLHIGDQFASLGANDFKARLSACTVWIANPRETVDILDDLIAGFGEKLSFAVPVTLLGLGDKPKVPPAISDEQSLQIFSLTLHKLAAYWTVQGCVSVVETVLFIPSVLPFYSVLRLGLSLWLVFPLISGTSVSKTWDLEDEWNSFCRTGAGMVFTRFLSPLVSHDVTNGRSPVDIILQYLRKALSLVESPDNQQWFKRMVGLYTAGPGVSEAKEAPKTVDDDEYDVVDKPSPAEVDGVTQRKPDKKGWLW
;
A
#
# COMPACT_ATOMS: atom_id res chain seq x y z
N MET A 1 -0.83 1.05 27.38
CA MET A 1 -1.88 1.30 26.37
C MET A 1 -2.20 -0.02 25.67
N THR A 2 -3.35 -0.60 25.93
CA THR A 2 -3.95 -1.58 24.99
C THR A 2 -4.40 -0.81 23.74
N SER A 3 -4.37 -1.43 22.55
CA SER A 3 -4.96 -0.78 21.38
C SER A 3 -6.49 -0.70 21.55
N ARG A 4 -7.13 0.27 20.90
CA ARG A 4 -8.59 0.53 20.94
C ARG A 4 -9.45 -0.70 20.59
N TYR A 5 -8.84 -1.72 20.00
CA TYR A 5 -9.45 -2.98 19.57
C TYR A 5 -9.07 -4.19 20.44
N ARG A 6 -8.11 -4.08 21.38
CA ARG A 6 -7.55 -5.24 22.11
C ARG A 6 -8.34 -5.69 23.34
N VAL A 7 -9.20 -4.83 23.87
CA VAL A 7 -9.88 -5.03 25.17
C VAL A 7 -11.19 -5.83 25.04
N GLU A 8 -11.78 -5.89 23.84
CA GLU A 8 -13.22 -6.17 23.69
C GLU A 8 -13.56 -7.45 22.89
N TYR A 9 -12.62 -8.38 22.71
CA TYR A 9 -12.83 -9.61 21.93
C TYR A 9 -14.06 -10.45 22.35
N ALA A 10 -14.54 -10.30 23.59
CA ALA A 10 -15.71 -11.01 24.11
C ALA A 10 -17.06 -10.27 23.91
N LEU A 11 -17.05 -8.95 23.68
CA LEU A 11 -18.26 -8.12 23.53
C LEU A 11 -18.45 -7.54 22.13
N LYS A 12 -17.36 -7.44 21.35
CA LYS A 12 -17.37 -6.81 20.04
C LYS A 12 -17.44 -7.86 18.94
N THR A 13 -18.63 -8.02 18.37
CA THR A 13 -18.78 -8.45 16.97
C THR A 13 -18.19 -7.35 16.08
N HIS A 14 -16.86 -7.31 15.99
CA HIS A 14 -16.14 -6.49 15.01
C HIS A 14 -16.77 -6.72 13.64
N ARG A 15 -16.94 -5.64 12.87
CA ARG A 15 -17.33 -5.77 11.47
C ARG A 15 -16.24 -6.56 10.74
N ARG A 16 -16.54 -7.81 10.44
CA ARG A 16 -15.70 -8.68 9.60
C ARG A 16 -16.29 -8.61 8.21
N ASP A 17 -15.52 -8.05 7.28
CA ASP A 17 -15.89 -8.14 5.87
C ASP A 17 -15.83 -9.62 5.46
N GLU A 18 -16.95 -10.14 4.96
CA GLU A 18 -17.13 -11.57 4.66
C GLU A 18 -16.15 -12.03 3.57
N PHE A 19 -15.72 -11.15 2.67
CA PHE A 19 -14.74 -11.47 1.63
C PHE A 19 -13.33 -11.63 2.24
N ILE A 20 -12.98 -10.81 3.25
CA ILE A 20 -11.71 -10.90 3.98
C ILE A 20 -11.68 -12.18 4.84
N GLU A 21 -12.76 -12.51 5.56
CA GLU A 21 -12.86 -13.76 6.31
C GLU A 21 -12.88 -14.99 5.38
N TRP A 22 -13.50 -14.91 4.20
CA TRP A 22 -13.48 -15.99 3.21
C TRP A 22 -12.08 -16.26 2.66
N ILE A 23 -11.34 -15.23 2.22
CA ILE A 23 -9.94 -15.39 1.78
C ILE A 23 -9.07 -15.93 2.94
N LYS A 24 -9.21 -15.37 4.14
CA LYS A 24 -8.51 -15.85 5.35
C LYS A 24 -8.78 -17.33 5.62
N ALA A 25 -10.02 -17.80 5.44
CA ALA A 25 -10.37 -19.22 5.59
C ALA A 25 -9.70 -20.10 4.53
N LEU A 26 -9.58 -19.63 3.27
CA LEU A 26 -8.81 -20.34 2.23
C LEU A 26 -7.32 -20.46 2.62
N LEU A 27 -6.71 -19.37 3.11
CA LEU A 27 -5.30 -19.35 3.51
C LEU A 27 -5.02 -20.17 4.80
N ALA A 28 -6.02 -20.36 5.66
CA ALA A 28 -5.89 -21.20 6.84
C ALA A 28 -5.72 -22.70 6.50
N VAL A 29 -6.22 -23.16 5.34
CA VAL A 29 -6.11 -24.57 4.93
C VAL A 29 -4.66 -25.00 4.66
N PRO A 30 -3.89 -24.39 3.73
CA PRO A 30 -2.49 -24.79 3.52
C PRO A 30 -1.59 -24.40 4.70
N PHE A 31 -1.99 -23.46 5.56
CA PHE A 31 -1.30 -23.23 6.83
C PHE A 31 -1.37 -24.49 7.70
N VAL A 32 -2.58 -25.00 8.01
CA VAL A 32 -2.74 -26.18 8.88
C VAL A 32 -2.18 -27.46 8.25
N LEU A 33 -2.25 -27.62 6.92
CA LEU A 33 -1.77 -28.82 6.24
C LEU A 33 -0.25 -28.86 6.03
N HIS A 34 0.43 -27.72 5.98
CA HIS A 34 1.85 -27.63 5.61
C HIS A 34 2.73 -26.82 6.58
N SER A 35 2.25 -26.43 7.78
CA SER A 35 3.10 -25.78 8.78
C SER A 35 4.17 -26.73 9.33
N ASP A 36 3.77 -27.94 9.73
CA ASP A 36 4.64 -28.86 10.50
C ASP A 36 4.52 -30.36 10.11
N VAL A 37 3.44 -30.76 9.43
CA VAL A 37 3.00 -32.18 9.38
C VAL A 37 4.04 -33.15 8.83
N GLU A 38 4.84 -32.75 7.84
CA GLU A 38 5.87 -33.60 7.23
C GLU A 38 7.21 -33.62 8.00
N ASN A 39 7.45 -32.66 8.90
CA ASN A 39 8.73 -32.50 9.63
C ASN A 39 8.65 -32.90 11.12
N TYR A 40 7.50 -33.32 11.62
CA TYR A 40 7.28 -33.73 13.03
C TYR A 40 8.17 -34.89 13.51
N GLY A 41 8.85 -35.60 12.61
CA GLY A 41 9.77 -36.69 12.94
C GLY A 41 11.14 -36.25 13.49
N GLU A 42 11.68 -35.12 13.04
CA GLU A 42 13.03 -34.68 13.42
C GLU A 42 13.06 -33.94 14.77
N PHE A 43 11.97 -33.27 15.14
CA PHE A 43 11.82 -32.59 16.45
C PHE A 43 11.80 -33.54 17.67
N ILE A 44 11.76 -34.85 17.47
CA ILE A 44 11.71 -35.86 18.54
C ILE A 44 13.08 -36.52 18.79
N THR A 45 13.99 -36.44 17.81
CA THR A 45 15.40 -36.87 17.98
C THR A 45 16.23 -35.75 18.59
N GLY A 46 16.27 -35.70 19.92
CA GLY A 46 17.09 -34.76 20.67
C GLY A 46 18.58 -35.09 20.61
N ASP A 47 19.25 -34.68 19.53
CA ASP A 47 20.71 -34.47 19.51
C ASP A 47 20.98 -33.04 20.03
N ASP A 48 21.84 -32.90 21.05
CA ASP A 48 22.09 -31.63 21.77
C ASP A 48 22.84 -30.54 20.95
N ASP A 49 23.16 -30.77 19.67
CA ASP A 49 24.00 -29.90 18.83
C ASP A 49 23.13 -29.02 17.90
N HIS A 50 22.50 -27.99 18.49
CA HIS A 50 21.57 -27.05 17.83
C HIS A 50 22.24 -26.17 16.73
N ASP A 51 22.43 -26.74 15.54
CA ASP A 51 22.86 -26.00 14.34
C ASP A 51 21.71 -25.14 13.77
N ILE A 52 21.56 -23.92 14.31
CA ILE A 52 20.59 -22.90 13.92
C ILE A 52 20.56 -22.65 12.40
N ALA A 53 21.68 -22.83 11.69
CA ALA A 53 21.72 -22.62 10.24
C ALA A 53 20.97 -23.71 9.46
N ARG A 54 20.89 -24.94 9.99
CA ARG A 54 20.08 -26.03 9.39
C ARG A 54 18.60 -25.82 9.63
N GLU A 55 18.23 -25.46 10.86
CA GLU A 55 16.85 -25.14 11.24
C GLU A 55 16.32 -24.01 10.36
N LEU A 56 17.05 -22.90 10.25
CA LEU A 56 16.69 -21.74 9.42
C LEU A 56 16.57 -22.09 7.92
N GLU A 57 17.44 -22.94 7.38
CA GLU A 57 17.37 -23.38 5.98
C GLU A 57 16.19 -24.33 5.72
N GLN A 58 15.84 -25.20 6.68
CA GLN A 58 14.62 -26.01 6.59
C GLN A 58 13.37 -25.12 6.66
N ASP A 59 13.37 -24.15 7.58
CA ASP A 59 12.29 -23.16 7.70
C ASP A 59 12.13 -22.31 6.43
N ARG A 60 13.24 -21.98 5.75
CA ARG A 60 13.23 -21.26 4.48
C ARG A 60 12.58 -22.08 3.34
N LYS A 61 12.74 -23.41 3.33
CA LYS A 61 12.07 -24.30 2.37
C LYS A 61 10.55 -24.37 2.63
N ILE A 62 10.16 -24.60 3.88
CA ILE A 62 8.73 -24.66 4.30
C ILE A 62 8.05 -23.32 3.97
N ALA A 63 8.70 -22.19 4.28
CA ALA A 63 8.19 -20.86 3.95
C ALA A 63 8.06 -20.64 2.44
N LEU A 64 9.00 -21.14 1.63
CA LEU A 64 8.94 -21.01 0.17
C LEU A 64 7.77 -21.79 -0.43
N GLU A 65 7.50 -23.02 0.03
CA GLU A 65 6.28 -23.73 -0.39
C GLU A 65 5.02 -23.03 0.13
N CYS A 66 4.98 -22.61 1.40
CA CYS A 66 3.83 -21.90 1.97
C CYS A 66 3.50 -20.62 1.16
N ARG A 67 4.53 -19.83 0.80
CA ARG A 67 4.41 -18.66 -0.09
C ARG A 67 3.88 -19.06 -1.47
N LYS A 68 4.34 -20.18 -2.04
CA LYS A 68 3.81 -20.71 -3.31
C LYS A 68 2.32 -21.08 -3.19
N ARG A 69 1.89 -21.78 -2.14
CA ARG A 69 0.48 -22.16 -1.93
C ARG A 69 -0.43 -20.95 -1.73
N TYR A 70 0.00 -19.96 -0.97
CA TYR A 70 -0.72 -18.68 -0.86
C TYR A 70 -0.81 -17.98 -2.21
N SER A 71 0.26 -17.96 -3.01
CA SER A 71 0.26 -17.40 -4.37
C SER A 71 -0.70 -18.13 -5.32
N GLU A 72 -0.77 -19.47 -5.25
CA GLU A 72 -1.71 -20.29 -6.02
C GLU A 72 -3.16 -19.91 -5.67
N ILE A 73 -3.48 -19.80 -4.37
CA ILE A 73 -4.81 -19.38 -3.89
C ILE A 73 -5.14 -17.94 -4.32
N PHE A 74 -4.22 -16.99 -4.17
CA PHE A 74 -4.46 -15.61 -4.57
C PHE A 74 -4.75 -15.50 -6.07
N GLN A 75 -4.05 -16.25 -6.93
CA GLN A 75 -4.32 -16.27 -8.37
C GLN A 75 -5.69 -16.88 -8.73
N ASP A 76 -6.17 -17.87 -7.97
CA ASP A 76 -7.55 -18.36 -8.12
C ASP A 76 -8.58 -17.28 -7.73
N VAL A 77 -8.30 -16.48 -6.69
CA VAL A 77 -9.18 -15.37 -6.26
C VAL A 77 -9.15 -14.21 -7.26
N GLU A 78 -7.99 -13.85 -7.83
CA GLU A 78 -7.87 -12.87 -8.94
C GLU A 78 -8.80 -13.24 -10.09
N ARG A 79 -8.72 -14.50 -10.57
CA ARG A 79 -9.55 -15.00 -11.66
C ARG A 79 -11.06 -15.01 -11.34
N LEU A 80 -11.44 -15.12 -10.06
CA LEU A 80 -12.84 -14.98 -9.61
C LEU A 80 -13.30 -13.51 -9.53
N ILE A 81 -12.42 -12.57 -9.22
CA ILE A 81 -12.67 -11.13 -9.26
C ILE A 81 -12.86 -10.68 -10.71
N ASP A 82 -11.93 -11.01 -11.61
CA ASP A 82 -11.98 -10.62 -13.02
C ASP A 82 -13.22 -11.18 -13.72
N HIS A 83 -13.59 -12.44 -13.44
CA HIS A 83 -14.84 -13.02 -13.89
C HIS A 83 -16.06 -12.25 -13.34
N THR A 84 -16.01 -11.75 -12.10
CA THR A 84 -17.09 -10.94 -11.51
C THR A 84 -17.19 -9.58 -12.19
N ILE A 85 -16.06 -8.94 -12.52
CA ILE A 85 -16.00 -7.68 -13.29
C ILE A 85 -16.60 -7.87 -14.69
N ALA A 86 -16.21 -8.93 -15.40
CA ALA A 86 -16.74 -9.23 -16.74
C ALA A 86 -18.26 -9.47 -16.72
N VAL A 87 -18.77 -10.22 -15.74
CA VAL A 87 -20.21 -10.41 -15.53
C VAL A 87 -20.94 -9.09 -15.23
N ASP A 88 -20.34 -8.22 -14.42
CA ASP A 88 -20.86 -6.88 -14.08
C ASP A 88 -20.83 -5.87 -15.24
N GLN A 89 -20.07 -6.15 -16.30
CA GLN A 89 -20.05 -5.34 -17.53
C GLN A 89 -21.12 -5.81 -18.53
N LEU A 90 -21.44 -7.10 -18.54
CA LEU A 90 -22.43 -7.69 -19.45
C LEU A 90 -23.89 -7.33 -19.12
N ASN A 91 -24.16 -6.76 -17.93
CA ASN A 91 -25.46 -6.19 -17.52
C ASN A 91 -26.69 -7.10 -17.78
N LEU A 92 -26.52 -8.42 -17.73
CA LEU A 92 -27.55 -9.38 -18.13
C LEU A 92 -28.77 -9.31 -17.20
N PRO A 93 -29.97 -8.94 -17.70
CA PRO A 93 -31.16 -8.84 -16.86
C PRO A 93 -31.62 -10.24 -16.42
N HIS A 94 -31.45 -10.48 -15.12
CA HIS A 94 -31.75 -11.72 -14.38
C HIS A 94 -30.75 -12.89 -14.54
N ARG A 95 -30.39 -13.48 -13.39
CA ARG A 95 -29.71 -14.79 -13.16
C ARG A 95 -28.20 -14.94 -13.38
N SER A 96 -27.48 -13.96 -13.91
CA SER A 96 -26.00 -14.01 -14.02
C SER A 96 -25.27 -13.60 -12.74
N GLU A 97 -25.58 -14.22 -11.60
CA GLU A 97 -24.76 -14.05 -10.39
C GLU A 97 -23.40 -14.75 -10.55
N SER A 98 -22.31 -14.02 -10.34
CA SER A 98 -20.95 -14.57 -10.40
C SER A 98 -20.74 -15.65 -9.34
N ARG A 99 -19.82 -16.60 -9.60
CA ARG A 99 -19.46 -17.64 -8.63
C ARG A 99 -19.00 -17.04 -7.29
N LEU A 100 -18.34 -15.89 -7.32
CA LEU A 100 -17.85 -15.22 -6.13
C LEU A 100 -18.99 -14.64 -5.27
N ARG A 101 -20.01 -14.00 -5.87
CA ARG A 101 -21.21 -13.54 -5.12
C ARG A 101 -22.04 -14.68 -4.55
N LYS A 102 -22.01 -15.87 -5.16
CA LYS A 102 -22.63 -17.08 -4.59
C LYS A 102 -21.90 -17.67 -3.38
N LEU A 103 -20.63 -17.31 -3.20
CA LEU A 103 -19.82 -17.69 -2.02
C LEU A 103 -19.83 -16.59 -0.95
N VAL A 104 -19.88 -15.33 -1.37
CA VAL A 104 -19.92 -14.14 -0.49
C VAL A 104 -21.06 -13.22 -0.96
N PRO A 105 -22.31 -13.40 -0.47
CA PRO A 105 -23.47 -12.64 -0.94
C PRO A 105 -23.43 -11.15 -0.60
N SER A 106 -22.68 -10.74 0.43
CA SER A 106 -22.49 -9.33 0.80
C SER A 106 -21.53 -8.56 -0.14
N LEU A 107 -20.95 -9.22 -1.13
CA LEU A 107 -19.89 -8.67 -1.98
C LEU A 107 -20.41 -7.60 -2.94
N GLY A 108 -19.82 -6.40 -2.84
CA GLY A 108 -20.14 -5.25 -3.68
C GLY A 108 -19.70 -5.38 -5.15
N LYS A 109 -19.42 -4.23 -5.77
CA LYS A 109 -18.86 -4.14 -7.13
C LYS A 109 -17.37 -3.83 -7.06
N PHE A 110 -16.58 -4.52 -7.88
CA PHE A 110 -15.19 -4.14 -8.13
C PHE A 110 -15.15 -3.11 -9.27
N PHE A 111 -14.35 -2.05 -9.11
CA PHE A 111 -14.13 -1.05 -10.15
C PHE A 111 -12.83 -1.27 -10.94
N THR A 112 -11.88 -2.01 -10.36
CA THR A 112 -10.58 -2.34 -10.95
C THR A 112 -10.27 -3.83 -10.76
N PRO A 113 -9.51 -4.47 -11.67
CA PRO A 113 -8.90 -5.77 -11.40
C PRO A 113 -7.86 -5.59 -10.26
N LEU A 114 -7.73 -6.59 -9.40
CA LEU A 114 -6.86 -6.52 -8.22
C LEU A 114 -5.69 -7.51 -8.36
N PRO A 115 -4.42 -7.06 -8.48
CA PRO A 115 -3.24 -7.92 -8.52
C PRO A 115 -2.89 -8.44 -7.11
N LEU A 116 -3.69 -9.38 -6.60
CA LEU A 116 -3.54 -9.98 -5.28
C LEU A 116 -2.23 -10.76 -5.11
N VAL A 117 -1.71 -11.41 -6.15
CA VAL A 117 -0.47 -12.20 -6.10
C VAL A 117 0.74 -11.29 -5.83
N GLU A 118 0.81 -10.17 -6.56
CA GLU A 118 1.87 -9.18 -6.43
C GLU A 118 1.78 -8.44 -5.08
N ALA A 119 0.57 -8.05 -4.68
CA ALA A 119 0.30 -7.47 -3.36
C ALA A 119 0.64 -8.44 -2.21
N PHE A 120 0.34 -9.73 -2.38
CA PHE A 120 0.72 -10.77 -1.43
C PHE A 120 2.23 -10.89 -1.30
N HIS A 121 2.99 -10.89 -2.40
CA HIS A 121 4.45 -10.93 -2.33
C HIS A 121 5.03 -9.71 -1.59
N ILE A 122 4.53 -8.50 -1.87
CA ILE A 122 4.97 -7.27 -1.19
C ILE A 122 4.68 -7.34 0.33
N GLU A 123 3.46 -7.72 0.72
CA GLU A 123 3.10 -7.82 2.14
C GLU A 123 3.74 -9.03 2.84
N ASP A 124 4.03 -10.13 2.13
CA ASP A 124 4.80 -11.26 2.65
C ASP A 124 6.27 -10.88 2.88
N ASP A 125 6.88 -10.06 2.01
CA ASP A 125 8.24 -9.56 2.23
C ASP A 125 8.33 -8.54 3.36
N ARG A 126 7.25 -7.79 3.63
CA ARG A 126 7.13 -6.87 4.77
C ARG A 126 6.82 -7.56 6.10
N ARG A 127 5.86 -8.50 6.11
CA ARG A 127 5.26 -9.08 7.34
C ARG A 127 5.68 -10.53 7.60
N ARG A 128 6.39 -11.17 6.67
CA ARG A 128 6.85 -12.56 6.74
C ARG A 128 5.71 -13.55 6.99
N ILE A 129 4.60 -13.36 6.27
CA ILE A 129 3.33 -14.08 6.41
C ILE A 129 3.54 -15.61 6.32
N SER A 130 4.32 -16.04 5.33
CA SER A 130 4.67 -17.44 4.99
C SER A 130 5.73 -18.07 5.90
N GLN A 131 6.48 -17.27 6.67
CA GLN A 131 7.52 -17.76 7.58
C GLN A 131 6.94 -18.15 8.96
N ARG A 132 5.67 -17.83 9.23
CA ARG A 132 5.02 -18.18 10.50
C ARG A 132 4.63 -19.66 10.53
N ARG A 133 4.98 -20.37 11.62
CA ARG A 133 4.51 -21.74 11.93
C ARG A 133 3.33 -21.77 12.90
N LEU A 134 3.35 -20.91 13.91
CA LEU A 134 2.39 -20.94 15.03
C LEU A 134 1.21 -19.96 14.88
N VAL A 135 1.23 -19.05 13.89
CA VAL A 135 0.21 -18.02 13.69
C VAL A 135 -0.19 -17.94 12.22
N SER A 136 -1.43 -18.31 11.93
CA SER A 136 -1.99 -18.29 10.57
C SER A 136 -2.23 -16.87 10.04
N PRO A 137 -2.39 -16.70 8.71
CA PRO A 137 -2.78 -15.42 8.10
C PRO A 137 -4.01 -14.81 8.78
N SER A 138 -3.83 -13.61 9.34
CA SER A 138 -4.84 -12.91 10.10
C SER A 138 -5.78 -12.10 9.20
N PHE A 139 -6.91 -11.65 9.75
CA PHE A 139 -7.80 -10.70 9.08
C PHE A 139 -7.06 -9.42 8.63
N ASN A 140 -6.11 -8.94 9.45
CA ASN A 140 -5.30 -7.78 9.11
C ASN A 140 -4.30 -8.06 7.98
N ASP A 141 -3.71 -9.26 7.91
CA ASP A 141 -2.79 -9.59 6.81
C ASP A 141 -3.54 -9.57 5.47
N VAL A 142 -4.73 -10.19 5.42
CA VAL A 142 -5.58 -10.18 4.21
C VAL A 142 -6.10 -8.77 3.88
N ARG A 143 -6.50 -7.96 4.89
CA ARG A 143 -6.87 -6.55 4.71
C ARG A 143 -5.74 -5.73 4.08
N MET A 144 -4.50 -5.92 4.53
CA MET A 144 -3.34 -5.18 4.02
C MET A 144 -2.95 -5.62 2.60
N ILE A 145 -3.08 -6.92 2.28
CA ILE A 145 -2.92 -7.43 0.90
C ILE A 145 -3.97 -6.82 -0.04
N LEU A 146 -5.25 -6.76 0.37
CA LEU A 146 -6.32 -6.15 -0.43
C LEU A 146 -6.17 -4.63 -0.59
N ASN A 147 -5.59 -3.95 0.40
CA ASN A 147 -5.26 -2.53 0.28
C ASN A 147 -4.11 -2.32 -0.72
N SER A 148 -3.02 -3.07 -0.59
CA SER A 148 -1.86 -2.99 -1.47
C SER A 148 -2.22 -3.36 -2.92
N ALA A 149 -3.11 -4.34 -3.13
CA ALA A 149 -3.64 -4.68 -4.45
C ALA A 149 -4.44 -3.52 -5.07
N GLN A 150 -5.23 -2.78 -4.29
CA GLN A 150 -5.95 -1.60 -4.78
C GLN A 150 -4.99 -0.46 -5.12
N VAL A 151 -3.94 -0.22 -4.33
CA VAL A 151 -2.90 0.77 -4.65
C VAL A 151 -2.19 0.38 -5.96
N LEU A 152 -1.74 -0.87 -6.09
CA LEU A 152 -1.10 -1.39 -7.30
C LEU A 152 -2.00 -1.30 -8.54
N ALA A 153 -3.30 -1.57 -8.41
CA ALA A 153 -4.25 -1.44 -9.52
C ALA A 153 -4.34 0.03 -10.01
N LEU A 154 -4.37 0.98 -9.07
CA LEU A 154 -4.51 2.41 -9.36
C LEU A 154 -3.20 3.05 -9.87
N THR A 155 -2.03 2.59 -9.40
CA THR A 155 -0.73 3.05 -9.93
C THR A 155 -0.46 2.47 -11.31
N LYS A 156 -0.79 1.19 -11.57
CA LYS A 156 -0.73 0.58 -12.92
C LYS A 156 -1.71 1.21 -13.90
N LEU A 157 -2.86 1.71 -13.43
CA LEU A 157 -3.72 2.58 -14.22
C LEU A 157 -3.03 3.92 -14.53
N TYR A 158 -2.47 4.61 -13.53
CA TYR A 158 -1.73 5.87 -13.72
C TYR A 158 -0.53 5.79 -14.69
N GLN A 159 0.05 4.59 -14.89
CA GLN A 159 1.08 4.38 -15.91
C GLN A 159 0.54 4.49 -17.34
N LYS A 160 -0.73 4.11 -17.58
CA LYS A 160 -1.43 4.18 -18.88
C LYS A 160 -2.09 5.55 -19.07
N GLU A 161 -1.99 6.12 -20.28
CA GLU A 161 -2.40 7.52 -20.50
C GLU A 161 -3.93 7.73 -20.51
N GLU A 162 -4.71 6.72 -20.89
CA GLU A 162 -6.16 6.85 -21.09
C GLU A 162 -6.99 6.88 -19.79
N SER A 163 -6.50 6.27 -18.70
CA SER A 163 -7.23 6.22 -17.43
C SER A 163 -6.25 6.15 -16.25
N ARG A 164 -6.07 7.30 -15.60
CA ARG A 164 -5.22 7.48 -14.41
C ARG A 164 -6.08 7.72 -13.17
N LEU A 165 -5.54 7.46 -11.96
CA LEU A 165 -6.14 7.97 -10.73
C LEU A 165 -6.28 9.50 -10.81
N LYS A 166 -7.47 10.02 -10.47
CA LYS A 166 -7.83 11.45 -10.58
C LYS A 166 -8.15 12.05 -9.20
N LEU A 167 -8.89 11.31 -8.39
CA LEU A 167 -9.40 11.76 -7.09
C LEU A 167 -8.97 10.81 -5.97
N VAL A 168 -8.35 11.35 -4.91
CA VAL A 168 -8.12 10.63 -3.65
C VAL A 168 -8.96 11.29 -2.56
N THR A 169 -9.74 10.49 -1.86
CA THR A 169 -10.57 10.93 -0.74
C THR A 169 -10.14 10.26 0.55
N PHE A 170 -10.30 10.98 1.66
CA PHE A 170 -9.96 10.54 3.00
C PHE A 170 -11.16 10.76 3.90
N ASP A 171 -11.42 9.86 4.84
CA ASP A 171 -12.18 10.24 6.04
C ASP A 171 -11.36 11.21 6.91
N GLY A 172 -12.01 11.89 7.86
CA GLY A 172 -11.36 12.84 8.77
C GLY A 172 -10.70 12.14 9.96
N ASP A 173 -11.50 11.90 11.00
CA ASP A 173 -11.09 11.30 12.26
C ASP A 173 -10.57 9.85 12.06
N VAL A 174 -9.63 9.43 12.93
CA VAL A 174 -8.91 8.13 12.88
C VAL A 174 -8.07 7.91 11.61
N THR A 175 -8.24 8.75 10.58
CA THR A 175 -7.69 8.59 9.23
C THR A 175 -6.58 9.59 8.93
N LEU A 176 -6.86 10.89 9.08
CA LEU A 176 -5.88 11.96 8.91
C LEU A 176 -5.25 12.40 10.23
N TYR A 177 -6.00 12.27 11.32
CA TYR A 177 -5.61 12.63 12.69
C TYR A 177 -6.28 11.67 13.69
N GLU A 178 -5.79 11.63 14.93
CA GLU A 178 -6.44 10.85 15.98
C GLU A 178 -7.81 11.42 16.32
N ASP A 179 -8.72 10.56 16.79
CA ASP A 179 -10.12 10.87 17.12
C ASP A 179 -10.26 12.15 17.94
N GLY A 180 -10.98 13.14 17.39
CA GLY A 180 -11.25 14.42 18.05
C GLY A 180 -10.08 15.41 18.09
N GLN A 181 -8.93 15.12 17.49
CA GLN A 181 -7.78 16.04 17.35
C GLN A 181 -7.91 16.97 16.13
N SER A 182 -6.85 17.73 15.85
CA SER A 182 -6.70 18.52 14.63
C SER A 182 -5.36 18.22 13.96
N LEU A 183 -5.30 18.42 12.64
CA LEU A 183 -4.14 18.14 11.82
C LEU A 183 -3.06 19.23 11.99
N VAL A 184 -1.96 18.87 12.65
CA VAL A 184 -0.78 19.74 12.83
C VAL A 184 0.09 19.80 11.57
N GLN A 185 0.81 20.91 11.37
CA GLN A 185 1.57 21.17 10.14
C GLN A 185 2.70 20.17 9.87
N ASP A 186 3.34 19.67 10.94
CA ASP A 186 4.44 18.70 10.88
C ASP A 186 3.96 17.24 10.84
N ALA A 187 2.65 16.98 10.77
CA ALA A 187 2.12 15.62 10.71
C ALA A 187 2.61 14.92 9.42
N PRO A 188 3.16 13.69 9.48
CA PRO A 188 3.72 13.01 8.31
C PRO A 188 2.77 12.84 7.11
N VAL A 189 1.46 12.86 7.34
CA VAL A 189 0.44 12.83 6.29
C VAL A 189 0.40 14.12 5.47
N VAL A 190 0.68 15.30 6.05
CA VAL A 190 0.55 16.61 5.38
C VAL A 190 1.50 16.73 4.18
N SER A 191 2.77 16.35 4.34
CA SER A 191 3.75 16.38 3.25
C SER A 191 3.35 15.45 2.08
N ARG A 192 2.67 14.34 2.38
CA ARG A 192 2.20 13.36 1.40
C ARG A 192 0.94 13.86 0.67
N LEU A 193 0.00 14.50 1.37
CA LEU A 193 -1.15 15.18 0.75
C LEU A 193 -0.71 16.31 -0.19
N VAL A 194 0.24 17.14 0.25
CA VAL A 194 0.89 18.16 -0.60
C VAL A 194 1.57 17.50 -1.81
N LYS A 195 2.21 16.35 -1.63
CA LYS A 195 2.80 15.60 -2.76
C LYS A 195 1.74 15.12 -3.75
N LEU A 196 0.58 14.61 -3.31
CA LEU A 196 -0.54 14.25 -4.20
C LEU A 196 -1.06 15.47 -4.99
N LEU A 197 -1.22 16.62 -4.34
CA LEU A 197 -1.61 17.87 -5.02
C LEU A 197 -0.56 18.30 -6.07
N SER A 198 0.74 18.14 -5.78
CA SER A 198 1.83 18.42 -6.73
C SER A 198 1.82 17.54 -7.98
N LEU A 199 1.17 16.37 -7.92
CA LEU A 199 0.96 15.45 -9.05
C LEU A 199 -0.31 15.79 -9.87
N GLY A 200 -1.03 16.85 -9.49
CA GLY A 200 -2.27 17.25 -10.15
C GLY A 200 -3.43 16.26 -9.91
N LEU A 201 -3.47 15.67 -8.72
CA LEU A 201 -4.61 14.90 -8.21
C LEU A 201 -5.55 15.82 -7.40
N PHE A 202 -6.81 15.44 -7.30
CA PHE A 202 -7.76 16.04 -6.38
C PHE A 202 -7.69 15.35 -5.01
N VAL A 203 -7.73 16.13 -3.93
CA VAL A 203 -7.71 15.65 -2.54
C VAL A 203 -9.00 16.09 -1.86
N GLY A 204 -9.86 15.13 -1.50
CA GLY A 204 -11.11 15.38 -0.79
C GLY A 204 -11.09 14.84 0.65
N VAL A 205 -11.49 15.64 1.64
CA VAL A 205 -11.75 15.14 3.00
C VAL A 205 -13.26 14.97 3.15
N VAL A 206 -13.75 13.75 3.39
CA VAL A 206 -15.18 13.40 3.50
C VAL A 206 -15.48 13.01 4.94
N THR A 207 -16.00 13.94 5.74
CA THR A 207 -16.17 13.78 7.19
C THR A 207 -17.63 13.78 7.62
N ALA A 208 -17.93 13.02 8.67
CA ALA A 208 -19.20 13.05 9.38
C ALA A 208 -19.45 14.40 10.10
N ALA A 209 -18.41 15.19 10.38
CA ALA A 209 -18.56 16.51 10.98
C ALA A 209 -19.29 17.46 10.02
N GLY A 210 -20.56 17.79 10.31
CA GLY A 210 -21.39 18.69 9.50
C GLY A 210 -21.62 20.05 10.14
N TYR A 211 -20.89 21.07 9.68
CA TYR A 211 -21.08 22.48 10.04
C TYR A 211 -21.75 23.26 8.90
N PRO A 212 -22.94 23.87 9.11
CA PRO A 212 -23.67 24.60 8.07
C PRO A 212 -23.11 26.01 7.81
N GLY A 213 -23.32 26.49 6.57
CA GLY A 213 -23.01 27.86 6.14
C GLY A 213 -21.52 28.17 6.01
N GLU A 214 -21.19 29.40 5.59
CA GLU A 214 -19.79 29.86 5.46
C GLU A 214 -19.03 29.85 6.80
N SER A 215 -19.72 29.95 7.94
CA SER A 215 -19.13 29.71 9.28
C SER A 215 -18.52 28.31 9.43
N GLY A 216 -19.03 27.32 8.68
CA GLY A 216 -18.44 25.98 8.62
C GLY A 216 -16.98 26.00 8.17
N ALA A 217 -16.58 26.91 7.27
CA ALA A 217 -15.20 27.00 6.79
C ALA A 217 -14.20 27.21 7.93
N GLN A 218 -14.55 28.03 8.94
CA GLN A 218 -13.70 28.26 10.12
C GLN A 218 -13.60 27.01 11.02
N HIS A 219 -14.67 26.20 11.10
CA HIS A 219 -14.65 24.95 11.85
C HIS A 219 -13.81 23.87 11.14
N TYR A 220 -13.95 23.68 9.83
CA TYR A 220 -13.06 22.76 9.09
C TYR A 220 -11.62 23.26 9.07
N TYR A 221 -11.37 24.58 8.99
CA TYR A 221 -10.05 25.16 9.18
C TYR A 221 -9.46 24.79 10.55
N SER A 222 -10.24 24.89 11.64
CA SER A 222 -9.76 24.48 12.98
C SER A 222 -9.38 22.99 13.10
N ARG A 223 -9.88 22.13 12.20
CA ARG A 223 -9.50 20.72 12.08
C ARG A 223 -8.32 20.47 11.13
N LEU A 224 -8.18 21.28 10.08
CA LEU A 224 -7.26 21.05 8.94
C LEU A 224 -6.17 22.13 8.79
N ALA A 225 -6.00 23.03 9.76
CA ALA A 225 -5.10 24.20 9.70
C ALA A 225 -3.69 23.83 9.19
N GLY A 226 -3.05 22.81 9.77
CA GLY A 226 -1.71 22.38 9.36
C GLY A 226 -1.57 21.97 7.88
N LEU A 227 -2.65 21.53 7.24
CA LEU A 227 -2.69 21.26 5.80
C LEU A 227 -2.98 22.53 4.99
N ILE A 228 -3.94 23.35 5.41
CA ILE A 228 -4.38 24.57 4.71
C ILE A 228 -3.28 25.64 4.74
N ASP A 229 -2.68 25.87 5.91
CA ASP A 229 -1.55 26.80 6.10
C ASP A 229 -0.34 26.34 5.28
N ARG A 230 -0.07 25.02 5.27
CA ARG A 230 0.99 24.44 4.43
C ARG A 230 0.73 24.70 2.95
N ILE A 231 -0.44 24.34 2.41
CA ILE A 231 -0.81 24.58 1.00
C ILE A 231 -0.75 26.08 0.65
N THR A 232 -1.11 26.96 1.58
CA THR A 232 -1.01 28.41 1.41
C THR A 232 0.45 28.87 1.28
N SER A 233 1.33 28.31 2.12
CA SER A 233 2.77 28.64 2.19
C SER A 233 3.64 28.00 1.09
N ASP A 234 3.25 26.84 0.54
CA ASP A 234 4.15 26.01 -0.27
C ASP A 234 4.22 26.50 -1.73
N GLU A 235 5.28 27.24 -2.05
CA GLU A 235 5.52 27.83 -3.38
C GLU A 235 5.68 26.78 -4.51
N SER A 236 5.83 25.48 -4.18
CA SER A 236 5.90 24.42 -5.19
C SER A 236 4.56 24.06 -5.84
N LEU A 237 3.42 24.43 -5.22
CA LEU A 237 2.08 24.18 -5.74
C LEU A 237 1.57 25.33 -6.61
N THR A 238 1.13 25.04 -7.84
CA THR A 238 0.45 26.03 -8.69
C THR A 238 -0.90 26.46 -8.11
N MET A 239 -1.42 27.62 -8.54
CA MET A 239 -2.72 28.12 -8.07
C MET A 239 -3.85 27.10 -8.28
N ASP A 240 -3.91 26.46 -9.46
CA ASP A 240 -4.91 25.42 -9.74
C ASP A 240 -4.70 24.16 -8.87
N GLN A 241 -3.45 23.76 -8.59
CA GLN A 241 -3.16 22.65 -7.67
C GLN A 241 -3.58 22.94 -6.23
N ARG A 242 -3.55 24.20 -5.79
CA ARG A 242 -4.05 24.61 -4.46
C ARG A 242 -5.59 24.51 -4.40
N GLU A 243 -6.27 24.86 -5.48
CA GLU A 243 -7.73 24.72 -5.66
C GLU A 243 -8.22 23.25 -5.76
N ASN A 244 -7.32 22.27 -5.77
CA ASN A 244 -7.65 20.84 -5.81
C ASN A 244 -7.92 20.22 -4.43
N LEU A 245 -7.85 20.99 -3.34
CA LEU A 245 -8.33 20.57 -2.01
C LEU A 245 -9.83 20.85 -1.85
N LEU A 246 -10.58 19.82 -1.47
CA LEU A 246 -12.02 19.87 -1.17
C LEU A 246 -12.33 19.26 0.21
N VAL A 247 -13.41 19.71 0.83
CA VAL A 247 -13.94 19.14 2.08
C VAL A 247 -15.45 18.93 1.95
N MET A 248 -15.92 17.70 2.08
CA MET A 248 -17.33 17.31 2.15
C MET A 248 -17.67 17.00 3.61
N GLY A 249 -18.48 17.85 4.23
CA GLY A 249 -18.92 17.72 5.63
C GLY A 249 -20.36 17.22 5.78
N GLY A 250 -20.65 16.64 6.94
CA GLY A 250 -21.93 15.98 7.22
C GLY A 250 -22.20 14.82 6.27
N GLU A 251 -21.17 14.02 5.98
CA GLU A 251 -21.08 12.93 5.00
C GLU A 251 -21.31 13.34 3.51
N SER A 252 -22.43 14.00 3.21
CA SER A 252 -22.79 14.46 1.87
C SER A 252 -23.69 15.72 1.90
N ASN A 253 -23.46 16.63 2.86
CA ASN A 253 -24.39 17.74 3.13
C ASN A 253 -23.80 19.15 2.91
N TYR A 254 -22.49 19.34 3.06
CA TYR A 254 -21.84 20.65 2.87
C TYR A 254 -20.50 20.51 2.15
N LEU A 255 -20.37 21.05 0.92
CA LEU A 255 -19.11 21.06 0.18
C LEU A 255 -18.37 22.40 0.36
N PHE A 256 -17.07 22.31 0.63
CA PHE A 256 -16.12 23.42 0.62
C PHE A 256 -14.97 23.11 -0.33
N ARG A 257 -14.42 24.15 -0.95
CA ARG A 257 -13.20 24.08 -1.79
C ARG A 257 -12.21 25.14 -1.31
N TYR A 258 -10.91 24.85 -1.37
CA TYR A 258 -9.90 25.87 -1.08
C TYR A 258 -9.92 26.97 -2.14
N SER A 259 -9.91 28.24 -1.71
CA SER A 259 -9.89 29.42 -2.57
C SER A 259 -8.57 30.18 -2.40
N ASN A 260 -7.88 30.44 -3.51
CA ASN A 260 -6.66 31.27 -3.53
C ASN A 260 -6.91 32.72 -3.10
N GLU A 261 -8.12 33.26 -3.32
CA GLU A 261 -8.50 34.62 -2.93
C GLU A 261 -8.67 34.74 -1.41
N LYS A 262 -9.41 33.79 -0.80
CA LYS A 262 -9.62 33.75 0.66
C LYS A 262 -8.42 33.19 1.44
N LYS A 263 -7.48 32.53 0.75
CA LYS A 263 -6.41 31.67 1.33
C LYS A 263 -6.93 30.65 2.35
N ASN A 264 -8.16 30.19 2.14
CA ASN A 264 -8.89 29.31 3.05
C ASN A 264 -10.03 28.63 2.28
N LEU A 265 -10.75 27.74 2.95
CA LEU A 265 -11.96 27.10 2.44
C LEU A 265 -13.07 28.13 2.19
N SER A 266 -13.82 27.93 1.09
CA SER A 266 -15.06 28.63 0.77
C SER A 266 -16.19 27.64 0.55
N LEU A 267 -17.39 27.93 1.05
CA LEU A 267 -18.59 27.13 0.81
C LEU A 267 -18.93 27.11 -0.69
N VAL A 268 -19.24 25.92 -1.21
CA VAL A 268 -19.75 25.75 -2.58
C VAL A 268 -21.27 25.59 -2.52
N PRO A 269 -22.06 26.44 -3.22
CA PRO A 269 -23.53 26.36 -3.22
C PRO A 269 -24.05 24.99 -3.65
N SER A 270 -25.06 24.50 -2.94
CA SER A 270 -25.60 23.13 -3.04
C SER A 270 -26.03 22.75 -4.46
N GLU A 271 -26.56 23.71 -5.22
CA GLU A 271 -27.01 23.55 -6.60
C GLU A 271 -25.88 23.15 -7.54
N GLN A 272 -24.63 23.52 -7.21
CA GLN A 272 -23.46 23.24 -8.02
C GLN A 272 -22.98 21.79 -7.87
N TRP A 273 -23.13 21.16 -6.70
CA TRP A 273 -22.49 19.86 -6.41
C TRP A 273 -23.46 18.72 -6.09
N LEU A 274 -24.70 19.00 -5.67
CA LEU A 274 -25.68 17.94 -5.41
C LEU A 274 -25.92 17.06 -6.65
N LEU A 275 -26.14 15.76 -6.39
CA LEU A 275 -26.42 14.77 -7.41
C LEU A 275 -27.87 14.87 -7.93
N PRO A 276 -28.15 14.47 -9.19
CA PRO A 276 -29.49 14.58 -9.79
C PRO A 276 -30.60 13.78 -9.11
N ASN A 277 -30.26 12.81 -8.24
CA ASN A 277 -31.20 12.12 -7.36
C ASN A 277 -31.44 12.88 -6.05
N MET A 278 -30.39 13.39 -5.42
CA MET A 278 -30.49 14.20 -4.18
C MET A 278 -31.32 15.48 -4.38
N ILE A 279 -31.27 16.07 -5.58
CA ILE A 279 -32.10 17.23 -5.97
C ILE A 279 -33.60 16.87 -6.09
N LYS A 280 -33.94 15.59 -6.34
CA LYS A 280 -35.32 15.10 -6.46
C LYS A 280 -35.92 14.64 -5.13
N TRP A 281 -35.16 14.63 -4.04
CA TRP A 281 -35.67 14.17 -2.75
C TRP A 281 -36.73 15.12 -2.20
N ASP A 282 -37.85 14.54 -1.73
CA ASP A 282 -38.97 15.28 -1.18
C ASP A 282 -38.63 15.86 0.20
N ILE A 283 -38.60 17.19 0.29
CA ILE A 283 -38.29 17.94 1.52
C ILE A 283 -39.27 17.57 2.65
N ASN A 284 -40.53 17.27 2.33
CA ASN A 284 -41.53 16.87 3.32
C ASN A 284 -41.20 15.50 3.93
N LYS A 285 -40.64 14.58 3.13
CA LYS A 285 -40.14 13.28 3.62
C LYS A 285 -38.89 13.45 4.47
N ILE A 286 -37.95 14.32 4.07
CA ILE A 286 -36.76 14.66 4.85
C ILE A 286 -37.14 15.17 6.23
N GLU A 287 -38.02 16.17 6.32
CA GLU A 287 -38.49 16.68 7.62
C GLU A 287 -39.27 15.64 8.42
N HIS A 288 -40.08 14.78 7.79
CA HIS A 288 -40.79 13.72 8.50
C HIS A 288 -39.84 12.65 9.10
N ILE A 289 -38.80 12.23 8.36
CA ILE A 289 -37.76 11.32 8.87
C ILE A 289 -37.05 11.96 10.05
N MET A 290 -36.62 13.21 9.91
CA MET A 290 -35.83 13.90 10.93
C MET A 290 -36.65 14.24 12.17
N ALA A 291 -37.88 14.72 12.05
CA ALA A 291 -38.77 14.96 13.19
C ALA A 291 -39.12 13.66 13.93
N SER A 292 -39.33 12.56 13.20
CA SER A 292 -39.52 11.22 13.80
C SER A 292 -38.28 10.75 14.55
N THR A 293 -37.09 11.03 14.03
CA THR A 293 -35.81 10.65 14.63
C THR A 293 -35.51 11.51 15.87
N GLU A 294 -35.76 12.82 15.81
CA GLU A 294 -35.61 13.74 16.95
C GLU A 294 -36.57 13.37 18.11
N HIS A 295 -37.82 13.01 17.79
CA HIS A 295 -38.77 12.49 18.78
C HIS A 295 -38.26 11.20 19.43
N HIS A 296 -37.71 10.28 18.64
CA HIS A 296 -37.14 9.03 19.14
C HIS A 296 -35.90 9.25 20.02
N MET A 297 -34.99 10.15 19.62
CA MET A 297 -33.85 10.57 20.45
C MET A 297 -34.30 11.20 21.78
N LYS A 298 -35.37 12.00 21.80
CA LYS A 298 -35.96 12.52 23.05
C LYS A 298 -36.50 11.41 23.94
N HIS A 299 -37.17 10.42 23.36
CA HIS A 299 -37.62 9.21 24.08
C HIS A 299 -36.45 8.39 24.64
N LEU A 300 -35.37 8.17 23.88
CA LEU A 300 -34.21 7.43 24.36
C LEU A 300 -33.40 8.21 25.41
N ARG A 301 -33.29 9.54 25.29
CA ARG A 301 -32.71 10.43 26.31
C ARG A 301 -33.48 10.38 27.64
N LEU A 302 -34.80 10.16 27.60
CA LEU A 302 -35.62 9.84 28.77
C LEU A 302 -35.38 8.41 29.28
N LYS A 303 -35.44 7.40 28.39
CA LYS A 303 -35.24 5.96 28.71
C LYS A 303 -33.97 5.70 29.52
N PHE A 304 -32.86 6.37 29.18
CA PHE A 304 -31.55 6.19 29.83
C PHE A 304 -31.22 7.26 30.87
N ASN A 305 -32.20 8.10 31.27
CA ASN A 305 -32.03 9.21 32.21
C ASN A 305 -30.83 10.13 31.87
N LEU A 306 -30.66 10.44 30.58
CA LEU A 306 -29.54 11.24 30.06
C LEU A 306 -29.89 12.73 29.99
N GLN A 307 -31.00 13.18 30.59
CA GLN A 307 -31.53 14.53 30.41
C GLN A 307 -30.54 15.62 30.82
N ASP A 308 -29.98 15.55 32.03
CA ASP A 308 -29.04 16.55 32.55
C ASP A 308 -27.62 16.43 31.95
N LYS A 309 -27.32 15.26 31.37
CA LYS A 309 -25.98 14.91 30.84
C LYS A 309 -25.81 15.18 29.35
N THR A 310 -26.89 15.39 28.60
CA THR A 310 -26.86 15.47 27.13
C THR A 310 -27.74 16.57 26.56
N THR A 311 -27.39 17.04 25.37
CA THR A 311 -28.16 18.00 24.56
C THR A 311 -28.46 17.39 23.19
N ILE A 312 -29.67 17.59 22.68
CA ILE A 312 -30.07 17.17 21.32
C ILE A 312 -29.95 18.36 20.38
N ILE A 313 -29.29 18.17 19.23
CA ILE A 313 -29.06 19.17 18.20
C ILE A 313 -29.75 18.73 16.91
N ARG A 314 -30.71 19.53 16.43
CA ARG A 314 -31.33 19.42 15.11
C ARG A 314 -30.68 20.44 14.17
N LYS A 315 -30.20 20.01 12.99
CA LYS A 315 -29.78 20.88 11.87
C LYS A 315 -30.82 20.75 10.75
N GLU A 316 -30.53 21.19 9.53
CA GLU A 316 -31.40 20.94 8.36
C GLU A 316 -31.48 19.43 8.04
N ARG A 317 -30.33 18.79 7.84
CA ARG A 317 -30.20 17.41 7.32
C ARG A 317 -29.61 16.42 8.31
N SER A 318 -29.49 16.80 9.58
CA SER A 318 -29.06 15.91 10.65
C SER A 318 -29.86 16.10 11.93
N VAL A 319 -29.83 15.10 12.80
CA VAL A 319 -30.15 15.23 14.22
C VAL A 319 -29.16 14.39 15.04
N GLY A 320 -28.71 14.91 16.19
CA GLY A 320 -27.75 14.21 17.05
C GLY A 320 -27.96 14.48 18.53
N ILE A 321 -27.39 13.63 19.37
CA ILE A 321 -27.37 13.73 20.83
C ILE A 321 -25.93 13.74 21.33
N ILE A 322 -25.50 14.87 21.89
CA ILE A 322 -24.14 15.12 22.36
C ILE A 322 -24.08 15.13 23.90
N PRO A 323 -22.94 14.78 24.52
CA PRO A 323 -22.71 15.05 25.94
C PRO A 323 -22.61 16.55 26.22
N ASN A 324 -23.04 16.96 27.41
CA ASN A 324 -22.82 18.30 27.92
C ASN A 324 -21.34 18.49 28.32
N PRO A 325 -20.81 19.74 28.43
CA PRO A 325 -19.40 19.97 28.73
C PRO A 325 -18.94 19.30 30.04
N GLY A 326 -17.96 18.39 29.94
CA GLY A 326 -17.42 17.61 31.06
C GLY A 326 -18.15 16.28 31.33
N GLU A 327 -19.33 16.07 30.74
CA GLU A 327 -20.09 14.82 30.85
C GLU A 327 -19.66 13.78 29.80
N LYS A 328 -20.05 12.52 30.02
CA LYS A 328 -19.84 11.41 29.08
C LYS A 328 -21.05 10.49 29.02
N ILE A 329 -21.35 10.00 27.82
CA ILE A 329 -22.35 8.95 27.59
C ILE A 329 -21.63 7.60 27.68
N LEU A 330 -22.24 6.60 28.33
CA LEU A 330 -21.73 5.22 28.33
C LEU A 330 -21.79 4.64 26.91
N ARG A 331 -20.79 3.89 26.48
CA ARG A 331 -20.74 3.39 25.10
C ARG A 331 -21.88 2.42 24.80
N GLU A 332 -22.30 1.64 25.79
CA GLU A 332 -23.42 0.73 25.70
C GLU A 332 -24.72 1.50 25.39
N HIS A 333 -24.88 2.71 25.95
CA HIS A 333 -25.98 3.62 25.59
C HIS A 333 -25.79 4.23 24.19
N LEU A 334 -24.55 4.53 23.75
CA LEU A 334 -24.28 5.03 22.39
C LEU A 334 -24.65 3.99 21.32
N GLU A 335 -24.24 2.72 21.48
CA GLU A 335 -24.59 1.64 20.53
C GLU A 335 -26.12 1.42 20.49
N GLU A 336 -26.78 1.32 21.65
CA GLU A 336 -28.24 1.18 21.79
C GLU A 336 -29.01 2.39 21.20
N LEU A 337 -28.51 3.61 21.38
CA LEU A 337 -29.03 4.81 20.73
C LEU A 337 -28.95 4.68 19.20
N VAL A 338 -27.81 4.27 18.65
CA VAL A 338 -27.59 4.10 17.20
C VAL A 338 -28.46 3.01 16.60
N ILE A 339 -28.51 1.83 17.23
CA ILE A 339 -29.33 0.70 16.76
C ILE A 339 -30.80 1.12 16.76
N SER A 340 -31.30 1.66 17.88
CA SER A 340 -32.70 2.03 18.01
C SER A 340 -33.10 3.19 17.08
N CYS A 341 -32.20 4.13 16.80
CA CYS A 341 -32.40 5.14 15.76
C CYS A 341 -32.38 4.54 14.34
N SER A 342 -31.50 3.58 14.06
CA SER A 342 -31.42 2.89 12.76
C SER A 342 -32.71 2.12 12.46
N ASP A 343 -33.23 1.35 13.42
CA ASP A 343 -34.48 0.61 13.30
C ASP A 343 -35.67 1.55 13.09
N ARG A 344 -35.73 2.65 13.84
CA ARG A 344 -36.78 3.66 13.70
C ARG A 344 -36.74 4.37 12.33
N VAL A 345 -35.55 4.67 11.82
CA VAL A 345 -35.36 5.21 10.47
C VAL A 345 -35.81 4.19 9.41
N ALA A 346 -35.47 2.92 9.55
CA ALA A 346 -35.91 1.86 8.64
C ALA A 346 -37.44 1.69 8.65
N GLU A 347 -38.09 1.76 9.82
CA GLU A 347 -39.55 1.74 9.94
C GLU A 347 -40.20 2.93 9.21
N VAL A 348 -39.70 4.16 9.43
CA VAL A 348 -40.21 5.37 8.78
C VAL A 348 -40.00 5.34 7.27
N LEU A 349 -38.81 4.95 6.79
CA LEU A 349 -38.55 4.76 5.36
C LEU A 349 -39.50 3.71 4.77
N SER A 350 -39.67 2.55 5.44
CA SER A 350 -40.60 1.52 4.98
C SER A 350 -42.05 2.05 4.86
N THR A 351 -42.45 2.99 5.72
CA THR A 351 -43.78 3.62 5.70
C THR A 351 -43.89 4.68 4.59
N LEU A 352 -42.82 5.44 4.33
CA LEU A 352 -42.77 6.49 3.30
C LEU A 352 -42.64 5.96 1.86
N TYR A 353 -42.31 4.67 1.68
CA TYR A 353 -42.13 4.04 0.37
C TYR A 353 -43.05 2.83 0.10
N ASN A 354 -43.70 2.23 1.11
CA ASN A 354 -44.72 1.19 0.90
C ASN A 354 -46.16 1.71 1.03
N GLU A 355 -46.71 2.17 -0.10
CA GLU A 355 -48.16 2.00 -0.36
C GLU A 355 -48.54 0.51 -0.22
N PRO A 356 -49.78 0.17 0.20
CA PRO A 356 -50.04 -1.02 1.02
C PRO A 356 -50.03 -2.34 0.23
N ARG A 357 -48.84 -2.95 0.08
CA ARG A 357 -48.71 -4.38 -0.18
C ARG A 357 -48.88 -5.15 1.14
N ARG A 358 -49.81 -6.10 1.16
CA ARG A 358 -50.28 -6.79 2.37
C ARG A 358 -49.13 -7.46 3.13
N ARG A 359 -49.10 -7.26 4.46
CA ARG A 359 -48.25 -8.03 5.39
C ARG A 359 -48.49 -9.53 5.20
N SER A 360 -47.45 -10.26 4.80
CA SER A 360 -47.38 -11.72 5.01
C SER A 360 -46.62 -11.97 6.31
N VAL A 361 -47.22 -12.73 7.23
CA VAL A 361 -46.60 -13.04 8.52
C VAL A 361 -45.91 -14.39 8.43
N VAL A 362 -44.59 -14.38 8.27
CA VAL A 362 -43.70 -15.49 8.64
C VAL A 362 -42.49 -14.88 9.34
N GLY A 363 -42.19 -15.34 10.54
CA GLY A 363 -41.05 -14.84 11.31
C GLY A 363 -39.75 -15.52 10.90
N SER A 364 -38.73 -14.71 10.63
CA SER A 364 -37.33 -15.14 10.54
C SER A 364 -36.46 -14.10 11.25
N GLN A 365 -35.55 -14.54 12.13
CA GLN A 365 -34.47 -13.70 12.63
C GLN A 365 -33.44 -13.50 11.51
N ALA A 366 -33.74 -12.59 10.58
CA ALA A 366 -32.80 -12.18 9.56
C ALA A 366 -31.79 -11.21 10.19
N ASN A 367 -30.52 -11.62 10.24
CA ASN A 367 -29.42 -10.69 10.46
C ASN A 367 -29.50 -9.59 9.40
N THR A 368 -29.26 -8.33 9.78
CA THR A 368 -29.27 -7.17 8.86
C THR A 368 -28.02 -7.11 7.96
N THR A 369 -27.55 -8.28 7.52
CA THR A 369 -26.51 -8.44 6.49
C THR A 369 -27.00 -7.87 5.18
N THR A 370 -26.12 -7.13 4.49
CA THR A 370 -26.38 -6.36 3.27
C THR A 370 -26.73 -7.24 2.07
N ALA A 371 -27.97 -7.72 2.01
CA ALA A 371 -28.58 -8.20 0.78
C ALA A 371 -28.84 -7.01 -0.15
N SER A 372 -28.60 -7.18 -1.45
CA SER A 372 -28.75 -6.13 -2.46
C SER A 372 -30.23 -5.87 -2.78
N VAL A 373 -30.96 -5.23 -1.87
CA VAL A 373 -32.21 -4.55 -2.20
C VAL A 373 -31.87 -3.43 -3.19
N GLY A 374 -32.46 -3.48 -4.38
CA GLY A 374 -32.29 -2.44 -5.38
C GLY A 374 -33.03 -1.17 -4.96
N TYR A 375 -32.36 -0.32 -4.18
CA TYR A 375 -32.84 1.01 -3.80
C TYR A 375 -33.33 1.75 -5.04
N SER A 376 -34.53 2.34 -4.94
CA SER A 376 -35.05 3.15 -6.05
C SER A 376 -34.24 4.44 -6.18
N GLU A 377 -34.08 4.99 -7.40
CA GLU A 377 -33.25 6.19 -7.61
C GLU A 377 -33.72 7.42 -6.79
N ASN A 378 -34.99 7.42 -6.35
CA ASN A 378 -35.61 8.49 -5.56
C ASN A 378 -35.71 8.14 -4.06
N GLU A 379 -35.02 7.10 -3.59
CA GLU A 379 -35.00 6.71 -2.18
C GLU A 379 -34.03 7.61 -1.39
N ILE A 380 -34.50 8.15 -0.27
CA ILE A 380 -33.69 9.00 0.61
C ILE A 380 -32.75 8.08 1.39
N LYS A 381 -31.44 8.19 1.13
CA LYS A 381 -30.44 7.53 1.97
C LYS A 381 -30.34 8.24 3.31
N VAL A 382 -30.10 7.46 4.36
CA VAL A 382 -29.88 7.95 5.73
C VAL A 382 -28.71 7.16 6.31
N CYS A 383 -27.98 7.77 7.23
CA CYS A 383 -26.94 7.14 8.03
C CYS A 383 -27.16 7.46 9.51
N ALA A 384 -27.03 6.46 10.38
CA ALA A 384 -27.10 6.62 11.83
C ALA A 384 -25.85 5.99 12.43
N PHE A 385 -25.04 6.72 13.19
CA PHE A 385 -23.69 6.29 13.57
C PHE A 385 -23.28 6.71 14.99
N ASN A 386 -22.36 5.91 15.57
CA ASN A 386 -21.73 6.18 16.86
C ASN A 386 -20.48 7.04 16.62
N GLY A 387 -20.50 8.30 17.06
CA GLY A 387 -19.34 9.21 17.01
C GLY A 387 -18.33 8.99 18.14
N GLY A 388 -18.43 7.88 18.87
CA GLY A 388 -17.51 7.49 19.96
C GLY A 388 -17.77 8.20 21.28
N SER A 389 -18.28 9.44 21.25
CA SER A 389 -18.77 10.18 22.42
C SER A 389 -20.23 10.67 22.28
N ASP A 390 -20.75 10.72 21.06
CA ASP A 390 -22.09 11.19 20.70
C ASP A 390 -22.75 10.26 19.65
N VAL A 391 -24.02 10.52 19.32
CA VAL A 391 -24.76 9.79 18.27
C VAL A 391 -25.41 10.77 17.31
N TRP A 392 -25.27 10.51 16.01
CA TRP A 392 -25.85 11.32 14.94
C TRP A 392 -26.66 10.46 13.97
N VAL A 393 -27.65 11.10 13.35
CA VAL A 393 -28.41 10.59 12.21
C VAL A 393 -28.46 11.67 11.13
N ASP A 394 -27.83 11.38 10.00
CA ASP A 394 -27.64 12.28 8.86
C ASP A 394 -28.43 11.77 7.65
N ILE A 395 -29.07 12.68 6.93
CA ILE A 395 -29.63 12.43 5.60
C ILE A 395 -28.49 12.44 4.58
N GLY A 396 -28.41 11.41 3.75
CA GLY A 396 -27.27 11.16 2.87
C GLY A 396 -26.35 10.05 3.39
N ASP A 397 -25.16 9.95 2.79
CA ASP A 397 -24.03 9.18 3.32
C ASP A 397 -22.70 9.40 2.57
N LYS A 398 -21.58 8.93 3.14
CA LYS A 398 -20.23 9.02 2.55
C LYS A 398 -20.15 8.47 1.10
N SER A 399 -21.04 7.56 0.68
CA SER A 399 -21.10 7.12 -0.73
C SER A 399 -21.59 8.21 -1.68
N LEU A 400 -22.62 8.96 -1.27
CA LEU A 400 -23.11 10.12 -2.01
C LEU A 400 -22.14 11.30 -1.91
N GLY A 401 -21.38 11.42 -0.81
CA GLY A 401 -20.32 12.43 -0.66
C GLY A 401 -19.21 12.26 -1.69
N VAL A 402 -18.65 11.05 -1.81
CA VAL A 402 -17.61 10.72 -2.81
C VAL A 402 -18.15 10.84 -4.24
N GLU A 403 -19.37 10.37 -4.50
CA GLU A 403 -20.01 10.44 -5.83
C GLU A 403 -20.34 11.90 -6.23
N SER A 404 -20.72 12.75 -5.26
CA SER A 404 -20.89 14.20 -5.49
C SER A 404 -19.57 14.88 -5.86
N LEU A 405 -18.44 14.50 -5.23
CA LEU A 405 -17.12 15.02 -5.60
C LEU A 405 -16.73 14.62 -7.03
N GLN A 406 -16.93 13.35 -7.41
CA GLN A 406 -16.68 12.85 -8.77
C GLN A 406 -17.46 13.64 -9.84
N VAL A 407 -18.73 13.95 -9.56
CA VAL A 407 -19.61 14.70 -10.49
C VAL A 407 -19.33 16.21 -10.47
N TYR A 408 -19.10 16.80 -9.30
CA TYR A 408 -18.83 18.24 -9.14
C TYR A 408 -17.59 18.68 -9.92
N LEU A 409 -16.48 17.93 -9.80
CA LEU A 409 -15.22 18.24 -10.46
C LEU A 409 -15.34 18.25 -12.00
N CYS A 410 -16.35 17.58 -12.56
CA CYS A 410 -16.62 17.58 -14.01
C CYS A 410 -17.52 18.72 -14.50
N LYS A 411 -18.14 19.48 -13.59
CA LYS A 411 -18.83 20.74 -13.90
C LYS A 411 -17.85 21.92 -14.00
N ASP A 412 -16.63 21.78 -13.47
CA ASP A 412 -15.57 22.78 -13.57
C ASP A 412 -14.97 22.80 -14.99
N VAL A 413 -15.15 23.92 -15.69
CA VAL A 413 -14.71 24.11 -17.08
C VAL A 413 -13.18 24.03 -17.21
N LYS A 414 -12.41 24.39 -16.16
CA LYS A 414 -10.94 24.19 -16.15
C LYS A 414 -10.57 22.72 -16.34
N HIS A 415 -11.39 21.83 -15.77
CA HIS A 415 -11.07 20.42 -15.55
C HIS A 415 -11.83 19.46 -16.47
N HIS A 416 -12.65 19.97 -17.39
CA HIS A 416 -13.49 19.17 -18.28
C HIS A 416 -12.72 18.13 -19.12
N LYS A 417 -11.43 18.36 -19.42
CA LYS A 417 -10.52 17.40 -20.08
C LYS A 417 -10.22 16.13 -19.27
N ILE A 418 -10.47 16.15 -17.95
CA ILE A 418 -10.20 15.05 -17.02
C ILE A 418 -11.41 14.10 -16.92
N CYS A 419 -12.53 14.44 -17.56
CA CYS A 419 -13.84 13.91 -17.24
C CYS A 419 -14.44 12.94 -18.29
N PRO A 420 -15.31 12.00 -17.87
CA PRO A 420 -15.78 11.77 -16.50
C PRO A 420 -14.68 11.25 -15.56
N ILE A 421 -14.80 11.52 -14.26
CA ILE A 421 -14.05 10.81 -13.22
C ILE A 421 -14.81 9.52 -12.92
N GLN A 422 -14.22 8.37 -13.23
CA GLN A 422 -14.83 7.08 -12.94
C GLN A 422 -14.57 6.63 -11.50
N LYS A 423 -15.39 5.68 -11.03
CA LYS A 423 -15.23 5.02 -9.71
C LYS A 423 -13.93 4.20 -9.61
N SER A 424 -13.42 3.74 -10.76
CA SER A 424 -12.12 3.12 -10.99
C SER A 424 -10.94 4.09 -10.97
N GLU A 425 -11.21 5.40 -11.10
CA GLU A 425 -10.22 6.48 -11.11
C GLU A 425 -10.28 7.32 -9.82
N SER A 426 -10.88 6.72 -8.79
CA SER A 426 -11.11 7.31 -7.47
C SER A 426 -10.67 6.35 -6.38
N LEU A 427 -9.94 6.87 -5.39
CA LEU A 427 -9.57 6.15 -4.17
C LEU A 427 -10.26 6.78 -2.96
N HIS A 428 -10.68 5.97 -2.01
CA HIS A 428 -11.05 6.36 -0.65
C HIS A 428 -10.14 5.67 0.36
N ILE A 429 -9.80 6.36 1.45
CA ILE A 429 -9.00 5.85 2.56
C ILE A 429 -9.76 6.21 3.85
N GLY A 430 -10.10 5.20 4.67
CA GLY A 430 -10.87 5.39 5.89
C GLY A 430 -10.97 4.13 6.76
N ASP A 431 -11.45 4.27 7.99
CA ASP A 431 -11.56 3.16 8.96
C ASP A 431 -12.97 2.53 8.95
N GLN A 432 -13.06 1.23 8.62
CA GLN A 432 -14.30 0.44 8.63
C GLN A 432 -14.43 -0.49 9.85
N PHE A 433 -13.55 -0.37 10.87
CA PHE A 433 -13.61 -1.15 12.12
C PHE A 433 -14.70 -0.68 13.10
N ALA A 434 -15.33 0.46 12.85
CA ALA A 434 -16.57 0.83 13.52
C ALA A 434 -17.65 -0.24 13.26
N SER A 435 -18.28 -0.72 14.32
CA SER A 435 -19.08 -1.96 14.30
C SER A 435 -20.48 -1.78 13.72
N LEU A 436 -21.22 -0.79 14.23
CA LEU A 436 -22.63 -0.55 13.91
C LEU A 436 -22.79 0.91 13.47
N GLY A 437 -23.64 1.13 12.46
CA GLY A 437 -23.83 2.46 11.87
C GLY A 437 -22.67 3.01 11.02
N ALA A 438 -21.53 2.31 10.95
CA ALA A 438 -20.31 2.81 10.32
C ALA A 438 -20.50 3.27 8.87
N ASN A 439 -20.27 4.57 8.65
CA ASN A 439 -20.50 5.26 7.38
C ASN A 439 -19.41 4.97 6.33
N ASP A 440 -18.16 4.78 6.74
CA ASP A 440 -17.00 4.52 5.85
C ASP A 440 -17.19 3.33 4.90
N PHE A 441 -17.81 2.25 5.40
CA PHE A 441 -18.10 1.06 4.62
C PHE A 441 -18.97 1.34 3.38
N LYS A 442 -19.75 2.43 3.39
CA LYS A 442 -20.56 2.85 2.24
C LYS A 442 -19.71 3.50 1.14
N ALA A 443 -18.56 4.09 1.44
CA ALA A 443 -17.72 4.77 0.45
C ALA A 443 -17.27 3.85 -0.71
N ARG A 444 -17.09 2.55 -0.44
CA ARG A 444 -16.77 1.53 -1.48
C ARG A 444 -17.92 1.18 -2.44
N LEU A 445 -19.07 1.83 -2.32
CA LEU A 445 -20.09 1.86 -3.38
C LEU A 445 -19.80 2.94 -4.45
N SER A 446 -18.82 3.83 -4.18
CA SER A 446 -18.51 5.00 -5.01
C SER A 446 -17.04 5.10 -5.44
N ALA A 447 -16.10 4.45 -4.75
CA ALA A 447 -14.68 4.44 -5.14
C ALA A 447 -14.00 3.11 -4.76
N CYS A 448 -12.84 2.80 -5.35
CA CYS A 448 -11.89 1.87 -4.74
C CYS A 448 -11.58 2.35 -3.31
N THR A 449 -11.49 1.45 -2.32
CA THR A 449 -11.39 1.85 -0.91
C THR A 449 -10.36 1.01 -0.15
N VAL A 450 -9.33 1.68 0.33
CA VAL A 450 -8.35 1.14 1.26
C VAL A 450 -8.89 1.28 2.68
N TRP A 451 -8.93 0.18 3.42
CA TRP A 451 -9.41 0.14 4.80
C TRP A 451 -8.21 0.15 5.76
N ILE A 452 -8.03 1.27 6.47
CA ILE A 452 -6.99 1.47 7.50
C ILE A 452 -7.50 1.19 8.93
N ALA A 453 -6.61 1.16 9.92
CA ALA A 453 -6.94 1.06 11.34
C ALA A 453 -6.46 2.25 12.20
N ASN A 454 -5.69 3.18 11.61
CA ASN A 454 -5.03 4.32 12.28
C ASN A 454 -4.27 5.20 11.26
N PRO A 455 -3.85 6.45 11.62
CA PRO A 455 -3.15 7.35 10.70
C PRO A 455 -1.74 6.90 10.25
N ARG A 456 -1.10 5.91 10.88
CA ARG A 456 0.18 5.36 10.37
C ARG A 456 -0.06 4.51 9.13
N GLU A 457 -1.08 3.66 9.14
CA GLU A 457 -1.45 2.90 7.94
C GLU A 457 -1.85 3.84 6.78
N THR A 458 -2.43 5.01 7.05
CA THR A 458 -2.64 6.07 6.04
C THR A 458 -1.32 6.55 5.44
N VAL A 459 -0.30 6.78 6.27
CA VAL A 459 1.03 7.24 5.84
C VAL A 459 1.74 6.17 5.01
N ASP A 460 1.70 4.92 5.44
CA ASP A 460 2.31 3.77 4.74
C ASP A 460 1.68 3.59 3.33
N ILE A 461 0.34 3.64 3.25
CA ILE A 461 -0.42 3.56 1.98
C ILE A 461 -0.11 4.73 1.04
N LEU A 462 0.11 5.93 1.58
CA LEU A 462 0.46 7.10 0.79
C LEU A 462 1.88 7.03 0.25
N ASP A 463 2.83 6.46 1.00
CA ASP A 463 4.18 6.21 0.49
C ASP A 463 4.17 5.18 -0.65
N ASP A 464 3.39 4.10 -0.53
CA ASP A 464 3.21 3.11 -1.61
C ASP A 464 2.59 3.73 -2.87
N LEU A 465 1.56 4.56 -2.69
CA LEU A 465 0.88 5.26 -3.78
C LEU A 465 1.84 6.24 -4.49
N ILE A 466 2.62 7.00 -3.72
CA ILE A 466 3.61 7.96 -4.26
C ILE A 466 4.79 7.23 -4.92
N ALA A 467 5.25 6.11 -4.36
CA ALA A 467 6.31 5.28 -4.94
C ALA A 467 5.90 4.70 -6.30
N GLY A 468 4.70 4.13 -6.41
CA GLY A 468 4.18 3.60 -7.67
C GLY A 468 3.94 4.65 -8.76
N PHE A 469 3.79 5.93 -8.40
CA PHE A 469 3.88 7.04 -9.37
C PHE A 469 5.34 7.42 -9.68
N GLY A 470 6.23 7.32 -8.69
CA GLY A 470 7.65 7.65 -8.77
C GLY A 470 8.47 6.74 -9.68
N GLU A 471 8.06 5.48 -9.89
CA GLU A 471 8.74 4.56 -10.82
C GLU A 471 8.82 5.10 -12.27
N LYS A 472 7.89 5.99 -12.65
CA LYS A 472 7.93 6.68 -13.95
C LYS A 472 9.12 7.64 -14.10
N LEU A 473 9.85 7.95 -13.02
CA LEU A 473 11.14 8.65 -13.05
C LEU A 473 12.35 7.71 -12.98
N SER A 474 12.27 6.53 -12.34
CA SER A 474 13.42 5.65 -12.15
C SER A 474 13.78 4.81 -13.38
N PHE A 475 12.88 4.67 -14.35
CA PHE A 475 13.21 4.11 -15.68
C PHE A 475 14.04 5.06 -16.56
N ALA A 476 14.22 6.32 -16.17
CA ALA A 476 15.32 7.14 -16.67
C ALA A 476 16.63 6.71 -15.99
N VAL A 477 17.28 5.69 -16.56
CA VAL A 477 18.64 5.25 -16.16
C VAL A 477 19.57 6.46 -16.04
N PRO A 478 20.40 6.59 -14.98
CA PRO A 478 21.25 7.76 -14.76
C PRO A 478 22.46 7.81 -15.73
N VAL A 479 22.18 8.15 -16.98
CA VAL A 479 23.20 8.51 -18.01
C VAL A 479 23.94 9.80 -17.61
N THR A 480 23.35 10.60 -16.72
CA THR A 480 23.86 11.88 -16.19
C THR A 480 25.06 11.78 -15.24
N LEU A 481 25.83 10.68 -15.25
CA LEU A 481 27.09 10.54 -14.48
C LEU A 481 28.36 10.77 -15.33
N LEU A 482 28.25 11.05 -16.63
CA LEU A 482 29.37 11.50 -17.47
C LEU A 482 28.96 12.78 -18.22
N GLY A 483 29.36 13.94 -17.69
CA GLY A 483 29.00 15.26 -18.23
C GLY A 483 29.75 15.62 -19.51
N LEU A 484 29.34 15.04 -20.65
CA LEU A 484 29.90 15.32 -21.98
C LEU A 484 28.81 15.38 -23.06
N GLY A 485 28.76 16.48 -23.81
CA GLY A 485 28.15 16.54 -25.14
C GLY A 485 26.66 16.89 -25.22
N ASP A 486 26.35 17.75 -26.19
CA ASP A 486 25.04 18.34 -26.51
C ASP A 486 23.83 17.38 -26.61
N LYS A 487 22.64 17.95 -26.44
CA LYS A 487 21.35 17.30 -26.72
C LYS A 487 21.32 16.72 -28.15
N PRO A 488 21.00 15.43 -28.35
CA PRO A 488 20.86 14.87 -29.69
C PRO A 488 19.69 15.54 -30.44
N LYS A 489 19.92 15.89 -31.72
CA LYS A 489 18.87 16.41 -32.59
C LYS A 489 17.92 15.28 -32.97
N VAL A 490 16.63 15.46 -32.68
CA VAL A 490 15.56 14.47 -32.94
C VAL A 490 15.47 14.18 -34.45
N PRO A 491 15.70 12.92 -34.90
CA PRO A 491 15.42 12.49 -36.27
C PRO A 491 13.91 12.39 -36.54
N PRO A 492 13.45 12.34 -37.81
CA PRO A 492 12.04 12.16 -38.13
C PRO A 492 11.49 10.79 -37.68
N ALA A 493 10.16 10.68 -37.59
CA ALA A 493 9.44 9.55 -37.01
C ALA A 493 9.96 8.17 -37.44
N ILE A 494 10.40 7.39 -36.44
CA ILE A 494 10.77 5.98 -36.51
C ILE A 494 9.49 5.14 -36.37
N SER A 495 9.36 4.00 -37.04
CA SER A 495 8.20 3.13 -36.87
C SER A 495 8.24 2.32 -35.56
N ASP A 496 7.09 1.83 -35.09
CA ASP A 496 7.03 0.97 -33.90
C ASP A 496 7.86 -0.31 -34.10
N GLU A 497 7.84 -0.87 -35.31
CA GLU A 497 8.64 -2.03 -35.70
C GLU A 497 10.15 -1.75 -35.62
N GLN A 498 10.61 -0.60 -36.15
CA GLN A 498 12.01 -0.17 -36.02
C GLN A 498 12.39 0.09 -34.55
N SER A 499 11.47 0.61 -33.74
CA SER A 499 11.68 0.85 -32.31
C SER A 499 11.88 -0.46 -31.54
N LEU A 500 11.09 -1.50 -31.84
CA LEU A 500 11.25 -2.85 -31.31
C LEU A 500 12.57 -3.51 -31.78
N GLN A 501 12.96 -3.29 -33.03
CA GLN A 501 14.23 -3.77 -33.59
C GLN A 501 15.45 -3.13 -32.89
N ILE A 502 15.45 -1.81 -32.68
CA ILE A 502 16.49 -1.08 -31.93
C ILE A 502 16.57 -1.59 -30.48
N PHE A 503 15.42 -1.80 -29.82
CA PHE A 503 15.37 -2.32 -28.45
C PHE A 503 15.93 -3.74 -28.36
N SER A 504 15.55 -4.62 -29.28
CA SER A 504 16.08 -5.99 -29.37
C SER A 504 17.60 -6.00 -29.58
N LEU A 505 18.12 -5.20 -30.52
CA LEU A 505 19.56 -5.07 -30.76
C LEU A 505 20.31 -4.57 -29.51
N THR A 506 19.72 -3.60 -28.80
CA THR A 506 20.29 -3.03 -27.56
C THR A 506 20.41 -4.10 -26.47
N LEU A 507 19.38 -4.94 -26.28
CA LEU A 507 19.42 -6.05 -25.33
C LEU A 507 20.52 -7.07 -25.68
N HIS A 508 20.68 -7.44 -26.95
CA HIS A 508 21.74 -8.37 -27.38
C HIS A 508 23.15 -7.81 -27.12
N LYS A 509 23.37 -6.51 -27.37
CA LYS A 509 24.64 -5.84 -27.08
C LYS A 509 24.95 -5.80 -25.57
N LEU A 510 23.95 -5.51 -24.74
CA LEU A 510 24.08 -5.52 -23.28
C LEU A 510 24.34 -6.91 -22.72
N ALA A 511 23.67 -7.95 -23.23
CA ALA A 511 23.91 -9.33 -22.82
C ALA A 511 25.34 -9.78 -23.14
N ALA A 512 25.83 -9.50 -24.35
CA ALA A 512 27.21 -9.77 -24.75
C ALA A 512 28.24 -9.03 -23.85
N TYR A 513 28.00 -7.76 -23.53
CA TYR A 513 28.82 -6.99 -22.60
C TYR A 513 28.88 -7.60 -21.20
N TRP A 514 27.74 -7.94 -20.59
CA TRP A 514 27.72 -8.52 -19.24
C TRP A 514 28.35 -9.91 -19.20
N THR A 515 28.20 -10.71 -20.26
CA THR A 515 28.88 -12.01 -20.39
C THR A 515 30.39 -11.84 -20.40
N VAL A 516 30.91 -10.91 -21.21
CA VAL A 516 32.35 -10.59 -21.25
C VAL A 516 32.85 -10.08 -19.90
N GLN A 517 32.13 -9.15 -19.28
CA GLN A 517 32.53 -8.58 -17.99
C GLN A 517 32.55 -9.63 -16.87
N GLY A 518 31.62 -10.59 -16.89
CA GLY A 518 31.63 -11.76 -16.01
C GLY A 518 32.85 -12.64 -16.23
N CYS A 519 33.13 -13.04 -17.47
CA CYS A 519 34.32 -13.85 -17.80
C CYS A 519 35.63 -13.18 -17.40
N VAL A 520 35.77 -11.87 -17.65
CA VAL A 520 36.98 -11.12 -17.24
C VAL A 520 37.11 -11.06 -15.72
N SER A 521 36.02 -10.86 -14.98
CA SER A 521 36.04 -10.83 -13.50
C SER A 521 36.42 -12.20 -12.90
N VAL A 522 36.00 -13.31 -13.53
CA VAL A 522 36.44 -14.67 -13.17
C VAL A 522 37.93 -14.85 -13.41
N VAL A 523 38.46 -14.40 -14.56
CA VAL A 523 39.90 -14.49 -14.87
C VAL A 523 40.74 -13.63 -13.92
N GLU A 524 40.30 -12.41 -13.60
CA GLU A 524 40.95 -11.51 -12.64
C GLU A 524 41.02 -12.13 -11.23
N THR A 525 39.97 -12.85 -10.83
CA THR A 525 39.90 -13.57 -9.55
C THR A 525 40.80 -14.80 -9.54
N VAL A 526 40.71 -15.67 -10.55
CA VAL A 526 41.45 -16.95 -10.62
C VAL A 526 42.96 -16.74 -10.77
N LEU A 527 43.39 -15.67 -11.44
CA LEU A 527 44.81 -15.35 -11.63
C LEU A 527 45.35 -14.35 -10.59
N PHE A 528 44.56 -13.98 -9.58
CA PHE A 528 44.92 -13.02 -8.52
C PHE A 528 45.50 -11.68 -9.07
N ILE A 529 45.03 -11.24 -10.23
CA ILE A 529 45.56 -10.07 -10.95
C ILE A 529 45.60 -8.80 -10.07
N PRO A 530 44.58 -8.49 -9.23
CA PRO A 530 44.62 -7.33 -8.33
C PRO A 530 45.77 -7.34 -7.32
N SER A 531 46.30 -8.52 -6.97
CA SER A 531 47.36 -8.70 -5.98
C SER A 531 48.77 -8.73 -6.60
N VAL A 532 48.87 -8.93 -7.92
CA VAL A 532 50.15 -9.12 -8.64
C VAL A 532 50.51 -7.91 -9.50
N LEU A 533 49.52 -7.19 -10.03
CA LEU A 533 49.74 -6.17 -11.06
C LEU A 533 49.75 -4.74 -10.47
N PRO A 534 50.89 -4.02 -10.44
CA PRO A 534 50.91 -2.62 -10.01
C PRO A 534 50.07 -1.76 -10.95
N PHE A 535 49.40 -0.74 -10.40
CA PHE A 535 48.42 0.10 -11.10
C PHE A 535 47.21 -0.66 -11.68
N TYR A 536 46.88 -1.85 -11.18
CA TYR A 536 45.71 -2.64 -11.59
C TYR A 536 44.43 -1.79 -11.76
N SER A 537 44.08 -0.92 -10.81
CA SER A 537 42.87 -0.09 -10.89
C SER A 537 42.83 0.84 -12.12
N VAL A 538 43.98 1.33 -12.58
CA VAL A 538 44.07 2.19 -13.79
C VAL A 538 43.92 1.35 -15.06
N LEU A 539 44.55 0.16 -15.08
CA LEU A 539 44.45 -0.77 -16.20
C LEU A 539 43.03 -1.38 -16.31
N ARG A 540 42.39 -1.67 -15.17
CA ARG A 540 41.00 -2.13 -15.07
C ARG A 540 40.01 -1.07 -15.54
N LEU A 541 40.26 0.21 -15.21
CA LEU A 541 39.48 1.34 -15.73
C LEU A 541 39.64 1.47 -17.25
N GLY A 542 40.88 1.42 -17.77
CA GLY A 542 41.15 1.47 -19.21
C GLY A 542 40.50 0.32 -19.99
N LEU A 543 40.59 -0.90 -19.47
CA LEU A 543 39.92 -2.08 -20.03
C LEU A 543 38.39 -1.93 -20.00
N SER A 544 37.82 -1.45 -18.89
CA SER A 544 36.36 -1.25 -18.77
C SER A 544 35.84 -0.19 -19.73
N LEU A 545 36.56 0.93 -19.89
CA LEU A 545 36.23 1.98 -20.88
C LEU A 545 36.28 1.43 -22.31
N TRP A 546 37.29 0.61 -22.64
CA TRP A 546 37.39 -0.04 -23.96
C TRP A 546 36.32 -1.11 -24.21
N LEU A 547 35.90 -1.85 -23.18
CA LEU A 547 34.79 -2.80 -23.26
C LEU A 547 33.43 -2.10 -23.47
N VAL A 548 33.21 -0.95 -22.83
CA VAL A 548 31.97 -0.15 -22.94
C VAL A 548 31.90 0.66 -24.23
N PHE A 549 33.03 1.10 -24.79
CA PHE A 549 33.10 1.95 -25.99
C PHE A 549 32.11 1.58 -27.14
N PRO A 550 31.95 0.30 -27.55
CA PRO A 550 31.07 -0.08 -28.66
C PRO A 550 29.56 0.05 -28.36
N LEU A 551 29.18 0.20 -27.09
CA LEU A 551 27.80 0.51 -26.68
C LEU A 551 27.50 2.01 -26.85
N ILE A 552 28.52 2.87 -26.69
CA ILE A 552 28.36 4.33 -26.72
C ILE A 552 28.53 4.87 -28.15
N SER A 553 29.43 4.30 -28.96
CA SER A 553 29.74 4.79 -30.31
C SER A 553 28.72 4.41 -31.40
N GLY A 554 27.55 3.85 -31.03
CA GLY A 554 26.71 3.06 -31.95
C GLY A 554 25.57 3.78 -32.67
N THR A 555 24.97 4.82 -32.09
CA THR A 555 23.61 5.25 -32.44
C THR A 555 23.53 6.57 -33.21
N SER A 556 23.86 6.52 -34.50
CA SER A 556 23.55 7.60 -35.45
C SER A 556 22.58 7.10 -36.52
N VAL A 557 21.27 7.35 -36.32
CA VAL A 557 20.19 6.86 -37.20
C VAL A 557 20.26 7.52 -38.58
N SER A 558 20.83 6.80 -39.55
CA SER A 558 20.78 7.14 -40.98
C SER A 558 19.42 6.77 -41.58
N LYS A 559 19.09 7.33 -42.75
CA LYS A 559 17.99 6.84 -43.59
C LYS A 559 18.21 5.41 -44.12
N THR A 560 19.44 4.92 -44.04
CA THR A 560 19.85 3.54 -44.37
C THR A 560 20.36 2.87 -43.10
N TRP A 561 19.48 2.69 -42.12
CA TRP A 561 19.78 1.94 -40.90
C TRP A 561 19.54 0.44 -41.17
N ASP A 562 20.59 -0.36 -41.04
CA ASP A 562 20.55 -1.82 -41.17
C ASP A 562 21.04 -2.45 -39.86
N LEU A 563 20.29 -3.43 -39.38
CA LEU A 563 20.50 -4.11 -38.11
C LEU A 563 21.72 -5.05 -38.18
N GLU A 564 22.01 -5.64 -39.35
CA GLU A 564 23.21 -6.45 -39.53
C GLU A 564 24.48 -5.59 -39.50
N ASP A 565 24.48 -4.41 -40.11
CA ASP A 565 25.63 -3.49 -40.09
C ASP A 565 25.93 -2.95 -38.68
N GLU A 566 24.90 -2.60 -37.90
CA GLU A 566 25.11 -2.09 -36.53
C GLU A 566 25.54 -3.20 -35.55
N TRP A 567 25.11 -4.45 -35.78
CA TRP A 567 25.63 -5.63 -35.08
C TRP A 567 27.07 -5.96 -35.49
N ASN A 568 27.38 -5.95 -36.79
CA ASN A 568 28.72 -6.15 -37.33
C ASN A 568 29.71 -5.08 -36.86
N SER A 569 29.26 -3.83 -36.68
CA SER A 569 30.04 -2.74 -36.09
C SER A 569 30.40 -3.01 -34.63
N PHE A 570 29.41 -3.39 -33.81
CA PHE A 570 29.61 -3.79 -32.42
C PHE A 570 30.60 -4.97 -32.31
N CYS A 571 30.44 -6.00 -33.15
CA CYS A 571 31.30 -7.19 -33.15
C CYS A 571 32.77 -6.92 -33.52
N ARG A 572 33.11 -5.76 -34.09
CA ARG A 572 34.50 -5.41 -34.48
C ARG A 572 35.34 -4.80 -33.36
N THR A 573 34.74 -4.36 -32.25
CA THR A 573 35.45 -3.61 -31.20
C THR A 573 35.01 -3.99 -29.77
N GLY A 574 35.83 -3.62 -28.77
CA GLY A 574 35.53 -3.75 -27.34
C GLY A 574 34.91 -5.09 -26.93
N ALA A 575 33.82 -5.03 -26.15
CA ALA A 575 33.13 -6.23 -25.69
C ALA A 575 32.55 -7.10 -26.82
N GLY A 576 32.05 -6.51 -27.91
CA GLY A 576 31.50 -7.27 -29.05
C GLY A 576 32.56 -8.13 -29.75
N MET A 577 33.79 -7.62 -29.88
CA MET A 577 34.92 -8.41 -30.37
C MET A 577 35.33 -9.52 -29.38
N VAL A 578 35.38 -9.24 -28.08
CA VAL A 578 35.74 -10.28 -27.09
C VAL A 578 34.69 -11.39 -27.07
N PHE A 579 33.41 -11.03 -27.10
CA PHE A 579 32.29 -11.96 -27.19
C PHE A 579 32.39 -12.82 -28.44
N THR A 580 32.40 -12.24 -29.64
CA THR A 580 32.39 -13.00 -30.90
C THR A 580 33.65 -13.82 -31.15
N ARG A 581 34.83 -13.34 -30.74
CA ARG A 581 36.12 -13.98 -31.05
C ARG A 581 36.57 -15.03 -30.04
N PHE A 582 36.12 -14.94 -28.79
CA PHE A 582 36.59 -15.82 -27.71
C PHE A 582 35.48 -16.54 -26.93
N LEU A 583 34.28 -15.96 -26.80
CA LEU A 583 33.20 -16.57 -26.00
C LEU A 583 32.16 -17.30 -26.87
N SER A 584 31.72 -16.69 -27.97
CA SER A 584 30.80 -17.31 -28.92
C SER A 584 31.30 -18.69 -29.40
N PRO A 585 32.60 -18.88 -29.79
CA PRO A 585 33.09 -20.18 -30.20
C PRO A 585 33.19 -21.22 -29.06
N LEU A 586 33.15 -20.81 -27.79
CA LEU A 586 33.06 -21.73 -26.64
C LEU A 586 31.60 -22.15 -26.37
N VAL A 587 30.63 -21.33 -26.79
CA VAL A 587 29.19 -21.60 -26.65
C VAL A 587 28.62 -22.33 -27.87
N SER A 588 29.21 -22.16 -29.06
CA SER A 588 28.66 -22.61 -30.34
C SER A 588 29.37 -23.80 -31.00
N HIS A 589 30.23 -24.54 -30.30
CA HIS A 589 31.04 -25.59 -30.94
C HIS A 589 30.41 -26.98 -30.92
N ASP A 590 30.23 -27.54 -32.12
CA ASP A 590 29.64 -28.86 -32.36
C ASP A 590 30.46 -30.05 -31.84
N VAL A 591 29.74 -31.16 -31.63
CA VAL A 591 30.17 -32.44 -31.01
C VAL A 591 31.25 -33.22 -31.81
N THR A 592 31.75 -32.68 -32.93
CA THR A 592 32.43 -33.47 -33.98
C THR A 592 33.96 -33.59 -33.88
N ASN A 593 34.63 -32.89 -32.95
CA ASN A 593 36.07 -33.06 -32.67
C ASN A 593 36.33 -33.17 -31.16
N GLY A 594 36.40 -34.40 -30.66
CA GLY A 594 36.46 -34.72 -29.23
C GLY A 594 37.74 -34.27 -28.51
N ARG A 595 37.79 -33.00 -28.11
CA ARG A 595 38.68 -32.44 -27.06
C ARG A 595 37.86 -31.55 -26.15
N SER A 596 38.12 -31.59 -24.85
CA SER A 596 37.37 -30.80 -23.88
C SER A 596 37.70 -29.30 -24.01
N PRO A 597 36.75 -28.38 -23.77
CA PRO A 597 37.08 -26.97 -23.55
C PRO A 597 38.16 -26.77 -22.48
N VAL A 598 38.20 -27.68 -21.48
CA VAL A 598 39.23 -27.71 -20.43
C VAL A 598 40.62 -28.00 -21.00
N ASP A 599 40.76 -28.85 -22.01
CA ASP A 599 42.05 -29.17 -22.65
C ASP A 599 42.64 -27.94 -23.37
N ILE A 600 41.78 -27.15 -24.00
CA ILE A 600 42.17 -25.92 -24.72
C ILE A 600 42.60 -24.85 -23.70
N ILE A 601 41.82 -24.67 -22.63
CA ILE A 601 42.16 -23.76 -21.52
C ILE A 601 43.50 -24.17 -20.87
N LEU A 602 43.71 -25.45 -20.61
CA LEU A 602 44.98 -25.99 -20.11
C LEU A 602 46.14 -25.80 -21.11
N GLN A 603 45.90 -25.90 -22.41
CA GLN A 603 46.92 -25.67 -23.44
C GLN A 603 47.37 -24.19 -23.46
N TYR A 604 46.44 -23.24 -23.35
CA TYR A 604 46.76 -21.82 -23.24
C TYR A 604 47.44 -21.47 -21.90
N LEU A 605 46.98 -22.04 -20.77
CA LEU A 605 47.62 -21.85 -19.46
C LEU A 605 49.05 -22.40 -19.43
N ARG A 606 49.30 -23.60 -19.99
CA ARG A 606 50.66 -24.15 -20.13
C ARG A 606 51.56 -23.26 -20.99
N LYS A 607 51.01 -22.69 -22.07
CA LYS A 607 51.75 -21.77 -22.95
C LYS A 607 52.07 -20.44 -22.25
N ALA A 608 51.17 -19.93 -21.40
CA ALA A 608 51.42 -18.77 -20.54
C ALA A 608 52.48 -19.06 -19.47
N LEU A 609 52.40 -20.21 -18.78
CA LEU A 609 53.40 -20.65 -17.80
C LEU A 609 54.80 -20.77 -18.41
N SER A 610 54.91 -21.32 -19.63
CA SER A 610 56.21 -21.43 -20.33
C SER A 610 56.87 -20.08 -20.68
N LEU A 611 56.13 -18.96 -20.61
CA LEU A 611 56.70 -17.61 -20.74
C LEU A 611 57.17 -17.04 -19.39
N VAL A 612 56.65 -17.54 -18.27
CA VAL A 612 57.05 -17.16 -16.91
C VAL A 612 58.34 -17.89 -16.50
N GLU A 613 58.54 -19.13 -16.96
CA GLU A 613 59.73 -19.96 -16.66
C GLU A 613 61.03 -19.51 -17.36
N SER A 614 61.03 -18.40 -18.10
CA SER A 614 62.25 -17.82 -18.68
C SER A 614 63.27 -17.44 -17.58
N PRO A 615 64.57 -17.83 -17.71
CA PRO A 615 65.60 -17.53 -16.71
C PRO A 615 65.74 -16.03 -16.38
N ASP A 616 65.53 -15.15 -17.35
CA ASP A 616 65.64 -13.69 -17.19
C ASP A 616 64.56 -13.13 -16.25
N ASN A 617 63.34 -13.69 -16.32
CA ASN A 617 62.21 -13.27 -15.48
C ASN A 617 62.42 -13.66 -14.00
N GLN A 618 63.09 -14.79 -13.72
CA GLN A 618 63.45 -15.16 -12.35
C GLN A 618 64.49 -14.21 -11.73
N GLN A 619 65.41 -13.65 -12.53
CA GLN A 619 66.34 -12.63 -12.02
C GLN A 619 65.64 -11.31 -11.69
N TRP A 620 64.67 -10.90 -12.52
CA TRP A 620 63.85 -9.71 -12.25
C TRP A 620 63.06 -9.86 -10.94
N PHE A 621 62.39 -10.99 -10.74
CA PHE A 621 61.60 -11.24 -9.52
C PHE A 621 62.46 -11.26 -8.25
N LYS A 622 63.65 -11.89 -8.29
CA LYS A 622 64.60 -11.88 -7.16
C LYS A 622 65.14 -10.49 -6.83
N ARG A 623 65.30 -9.60 -7.82
CA ARG A 623 65.70 -8.19 -7.58
C ARG A 623 64.57 -7.38 -6.92
N MET A 624 63.31 -7.59 -7.31
CA MET A 624 62.15 -6.94 -6.68
C MET A 624 62.02 -7.30 -5.20
N VAL A 625 62.09 -8.58 -4.85
CA VAL A 625 61.92 -9.04 -3.46
C VAL A 625 63.11 -8.63 -2.58
N GLY A 626 64.34 -8.65 -3.11
CA GLY A 626 65.55 -8.26 -2.36
C GLY A 626 65.63 -6.77 -1.97
N LEU A 627 64.79 -5.90 -2.55
CA LEU A 627 64.74 -4.47 -2.20
C LEU A 627 63.85 -4.16 -0.99
N TYR A 628 63.03 -5.11 -0.54
CA TYR A 628 62.06 -4.91 0.56
C TYR A 628 62.56 -5.34 1.95
N THR A 629 63.77 -5.89 2.07
CA THR A 629 64.26 -6.54 3.30
C THR A 629 65.51 -5.88 3.92
N ALA A 630 65.81 -4.63 3.58
CA ALA A 630 66.98 -3.90 4.08
C ALA A 630 66.63 -2.50 4.66
N GLY A 631 66.48 -2.41 5.98
CA GLY A 631 66.26 -1.14 6.71
C GLY A 631 66.06 -1.36 8.23
N PRO A 632 66.97 -0.91 9.11
CA PRO A 632 66.95 -1.24 10.55
C PRO A 632 66.42 -0.12 11.48
N GLY A 633 65.91 -0.50 12.67
CA GLY A 633 65.57 0.43 13.77
C GLY A 633 65.16 -0.31 15.07
N VAL A 634 65.73 0.08 16.21
CA VAL A 634 65.72 -0.63 17.53
C VAL A 634 65.89 0.45 18.64
N SER A 635 65.36 0.41 19.87
CA SER A 635 64.70 -0.60 20.76
C SER A 635 63.38 0.00 21.34
N GLU A 636 62.69 -0.37 22.44
CA GLU A 636 62.89 -1.14 23.70
C GLU A 636 61.68 -2.08 24.03
N ALA A 637 61.63 -2.65 25.25
CA ALA A 637 60.65 -3.67 25.69
C ALA A 637 60.28 -3.56 27.19
N LYS A 638 59.16 -4.20 27.60
CA LYS A 638 58.97 -4.90 28.90
C LYS A 638 57.70 -5.76 28.93
N GLU A 639 57.51 -6.51 30.02
CA GLU A 639 56.82 -7.82 30.05
C GLU A 639 55.47 -7.86 30.80
N ALA A 640 54.57 -8.76 30.34
CA ALA A 640 53.67 -9.62 31.15
C ALA A 640 52.57 -8.96 32.04
N PRO A 641 51.61 -9.71 32.64
CA PRO A 641 51.35 -11.17 32.59
C PRO A 641 49.89 -11.55 32.17
N LYS A 642 49.48 -12.80 32.44
CA LYS A 642 48.09 -13.29 32.40
C LYS A 642 47.50 -13.40 33.82
N THR A 643 46.18 -13.17 33.95
CA THR A 643 45.27 -13.62 35.03
C THR A 643 43.87 -13.74 34.40
N VAL A 644 43.13 -14.86 34.49
CA VAL A 644 42.40 -15.46 35.64
C VAL A 644 41.00 -14.83 35.81
N ASP A 645 40.07 -15.64 36.34
CA ASP A 645 38.63 -15.70 36.04
C ASP A 645 37.70 -14.83 36.92
N ASP A 646 36.38 -15.05 36.73
CA ASP A 646 35.23 -14.82 37.63
C ASP A 646 34.47 -13.45 37.72
N ASP A 647 33.26 -13.57 38.29
CA ASP A 647 32.28 -12.58 38.80
C ASP A 647 31.37 -11.75 37.84
N GLU A 648 30.26 -12.40 37.46
CA GLU A 648 28.83 -12.06 37.70
C GLU A 648 28.37 -10.64 38.17
N TYR A 649 27.11 -10.31 37.81
CA TYR A 649 26.15 -9.33 38.38
C TYR A 649 25.73 -8.01 37.66
N ASP A 650 24.41 -7.80 37.79
CA ASP A 650 23.56 -6.59 37.74
C ASP A 650 23.33 -5.77 36.46
N VAL A 651 22.10 -5.93 35.94
CA VAL A 651 21.39 -4.96 35.08
C VAL A 651 20.50 -4.08 35.96
N VAL A 652 20.61 -2.75 35.79
CA VAL A 652 19.97 -1.75 36.67
C VAL A 652 18.43 -1.76 36.57
N ASP A 653 17.79 -1.70 37.75
CA ASP A 653 16.34 -1.80 37.95
C ASP A 653 15.56 -0.50 37.60
N LYS A 654 14.23 -0.59 37.46
CA LYS A 654 13.33 0.55 37.20
C LYS A 654 12.64 1.04 38.48
N PRO A 655 12.39 2.35 38.62
CA PRO A 655 11.74 2.90 39.80
C PRO A 655 10.25 2.52 39.88
N SER A 656 9.81 2.05 41.05
CA SER A 656 8.40 1.94 41.42
C SER A 656 7.89 3.23 42.08
N PRO A 657 6.59 3.57 41.97
CA PRO A 657 6.00 4.68 42.71
C PRO A 657 5.80 4.31 44.19
N ALA A 658 5.88 5.31 45.07
CA ALA A 658 5.56 5.15 46.49
C ALA A 658 4.07 5.42 46.77
N GLU A 659 3.51 4.73 47.77
CA GLU A 659 2.48 5.32 48.64
C GLU A 659 2.46 4.62 50.01
N VAL A 660 1.67 5.14 50.95
CA VAL A 660 1.96 5.09 52.40
C VAL A 660 0.95 4.29 53.22
N ASP A 661 1.43 3.58 54.24
CA ASP A 661 0.80 2.99 55.44
C ASP A 661 -0.64 2.42 55.39
N GLY A 662 -0.82 1.21 55.95
CA GLY A 662 -2.01 1.00 56.78
C GLY A 662 -2.49 -0.43 57.10
N VAL A 663 -2.27 -0.86 58.35
CA VAL A 663 -3.26 -1.56 59.20
C VAL A 663 -3.71 -3.01 58.83
N THR A 664 -3.00 -3.95 59.47
CA THR A 664 -3.47 -5.26 60.00
C THR A 664 -3.68 -6.50 59.10
N GLN A 665 -3.32 -7.64 59.69
CA GLN A 665 -3.37 -9.00 59.12
C GLN A 665 -4.75 -9.66 59.26
N ARG A 666 -5.16 -10.49 58.29
CA ARG A 666 -5.98 -11.71 58.51
C ARG A 666 -5.92 -12.68 57.31
N LYS A 667 -5.51 -13.93 57.59
CA LYS A 667 -5.90 -15.18 56.86
C LYS A 667 -7.20 -15.72 57.51
N PRO A 668 -7.94 -16.76 57.02
CA PRO A 668 -7.76 -17.70 55.88
C PRO A 668 -8.47 -17.18 54.58
N ASP A 669 -8.85 -17.92 53.53
CA ASP A 669 -8.96 -19.38 53.24
C ASP A 669 -8.73 -19.67 51.72
N LYS A 670 -8.65 -20.94 51.31
CA LYS A 670 -8.74 -21.39 49.90
C LYS A 670 -10.10 -22.03 49.59
N LYS A 671 -10.81 -21.48 48.60
CA LYS A 671 -11.77 -22.14 47.68
C LYS A 671 -11.63 -21.43 46.30
N GLY A 672 -11.84 -22.03 45.13
CA GLY A 672 -13.13 -22.53 44.63
C GLY A 672 -14.05 -21.32 44.37
N TRP A 673 -14.54 -21.00 43.17
CA TRP A 673 -14.89 -21.79 41.97
C TRP A 673 -14.44 -21.01 40.70
N LEU A 674 -14.02 -21.62 39.57
CA LEU A 674 -14.74 -22.40 38.54
C LEU A 674 -15.71 -21.56 37.68
N TRP A 675 -15.31 -21.37 36.41
CA TRP A 675 -15.98 -20.70 35.26
C TRP A 675 -16.14 -19.17 35.34
#